data_AF-A0A9D8PM00-F1
#
_entry.id   AF-A0A9D8PM00-F1
#
_cell.length_a   1.000
_cell.length_b   1.000
_cell.length_c   1.000
_cell.angle_alpha   90.00
_cell.angle_beta   90.00
_cell.angle_gamma   90.00
#
_symmetry.space_group_name_H-M   'P 1'
#
loop_
_entity.id
_entity.type
_entity.pdbx_description
1 polymer ?
#
loop_
_entity_poly.entity_id
_entity_poly.type
_entity_poly.pdbx_seq_one_letter_code
_entity_poly.pdbx_strand_id
1 'polypeptide(L)'
;MKSTIPCAKDPSRAIWLSNDQQELRLATSDRHHQSTPGLILVCGLGGLGRACVQTLLRFEIPLRCLDLQSPEWLERDWKGKIDQLVVLGDMRSPAVLARAGVEEARSVLLLSSDSGVNLAAALQVRLLNPAARVVVRSGGGKGLERHLQQRLPELEVVDPELLTAGVFANALRTDGSEGAFSLGGERFRIRRDVLTSDSPDDLFTLQGRQRRLLQWQAPRFKAAGDPASQWWDLDQIPLRGDQLLWLELVSRRDERGTSGGAWFPTTRTRLRLMLESLAETINELPRRWGRWQLAGALGFLLVVLVGIIQFGAGSPLRGALLTLALLKGEYLDALGSMTDGAPLARNHLPLAALSLAFALGGTLLTAWILALVVDWLLARRLGMREPPPLAAGTPYVLLVEGDRLAERIEGLLPHGRTRVRRVRAAGQRETTPAFPSLDRALRQLRHCHCLAVAVLDKDLMANLETALTLQDRFPRARLAVRSQSRGRSDGLGQLFPGVEVINPLELAAEAVVATAFGERVREVLRIADRNLLLIDYQVIEGDTLAGQRLDAVATGYGVIPLSLVAAGQDNEQVLPSLERVLQAGDAMVVLAPLSGLRAVEAGAMRPPLWRLELQGTGPGADLFEAKMLLARHFDRPPGEMAPYLDLRDGPQRTPPLHQPSARSLETTMRRLGIQCALIRIEAEPRHIGEDPDVHQENRIKG
;
A
#
# COMPACT_ATOMS: atom_id res chain seq x y z
N MET A 1 29.24 -22.05 -24.15
CA MET A 1 28.74 -22.06 -22.75
C MET A 1 28.70 -20.62 -22.24
N LYS A 2 27.56 -19.94 -22.39
CA LYS A 2 27.27 -18.65 -21.74
C LYS A 2 25.95 -18.86 -20.99
N SER A 3 26.03 -18.83 -19.66
CA SER A 3 24.88 -18.89 -18.76
C SER A 3 24.29 -17.48 -18.67
N THR A 4 23.06 -17.36 -19.16
CA THR A 4 22.25 -16.15 -19.12
C THR A 4 21.40 -16.22 -17.86
N ILE A 5 21.71 -15.38 -16.87
CA ILE A 5 20.87 -15.16 -15.69
C ILE A 5 19.59 -14.45 -16.17
N PRO A 6 18.37 -15.02 -15.97
CA PRO A 6 17.16 -14.32 -16.36
C PRO A 6 16.89 -13.19 -15.36
N CYS A 7 16.84 -11.97 -15.89
CA CYS A 7 16.39 -10.77 -15.20
C CYS A 7 14.94 -10.95 -14.73
N ALA A 8 14.72 -10.96 -13.41
CA ALA A 8 13.40 -11.05 -12.79
C ALA A 8 12.53 -9.87 -13.24
N LYS A 9 11.53 -10.16 -14.08
CA LYS A 9 10.40 -9.27 -14.34
C LYS A 9 9.32 -9.61 -13.30
N ASP A 10 8.95 -8.59 -12.54
CA ASP A 10 7.86 -8.52 -11.54
C ASP A 10 8.28 -8.66 -10.06
N PRO A 11 8.46 -7.55 -9.33
CA PRO A 11 8.77 -7.56 -7.89
C PRO A 11 7.60 -8.03 -7.00
N SER A 12 6.41 -8.28 -7.56
CA SER A 12 5.28 -8.85 -6.82
C SER A 12 5.33 -10.37 -6.63
N ARG A 13 6.27 -11.08 -7.29
CA ARG A 13 6.51 -12.52 -7.11
C ARG A 13 7.55 -12.87 -6.06
N ALA A 14 8.31 -11.89 -5.56
CA ALA A 14 9.37 -12.10 -4.57
C ALA A 14 8.85 -11.96 -3.13
N ILE A 15 7.66 -12.51 -2.85
CA ILE A 15 6.98 -12.35 -1.54
C ILE A 15 7.35 -13.49 -0.57
N TRP A 16 7.88 -14.60 -1.07
CA TRP A 16 8.31 -15.71 -0.22
C TRP A 16 9.83 -15.79 -0.23
N LEU A 17 10.41 -15.68 0.96
CA LEU A 17 11.86 -15.75 1.17
C LEU A 17 12.37 -17.10 0.64
N SER A 18 13.59 -17.13 0.11
CA SER A 18 14.27 -18.38 -0.25
C SER A 18 14.28 -19.37 0.94
N ASN A 19 14.23 -20.68 0.68
CA ASN A 19 14.27 -21.75 1.71
C ASN A 19 15.33 -21.51 2.82
N ASP A 20 16.54 -21.05 2.46
CA ASP A 20 17.62 -20.77 3.43
C ASP A 20 17.26 -19.70 4.47
N GLN A 21 16.36 -18.76 4.13
CA GLN A 21 15.87 -17.72 5.04
C GLN A 21 14.64 -18.17 5.85
N GLN A 22 13.95 -19.23 5.42
CA GLN A 22 12.90 -19.88 6.21
C GLN A 22 13.53 -20.75 7.31
N GLU A 23 14.60 -21.50 7.00
CA GLU A 23 15.29 -22.37 7.97
C GLU A 23 15.98 -21.59 9.11
N LEU A 24 16.68 -20.48 8.80
CA LEU A 24 17.29 -19.63 9.84
C LEU A 24 16.26 -18.94 10.76
N ARG A 25 15.01 -18.78 10.31
CA ARG A 25 13.93 -18.12 11.07
C ARG A 25 13.11 -19.10 11.89
N LEU A 26 12.86 -20.30 11.37
CA LEU A 26 12.23 -21.40 12.11
C LEU A 26 13.08 -21.77 13.34
N ALA A 27 14.40 -21.80 13.21
CA ALA A 27 15.33 -22.09 14.31
C ALA A 27 15.34 -21.03 15.44
N THR A 28 14.88 -19.80 15.17
CA THR A 28 14.79 -18.72 16.19
C THR A 28 13.40 -18.57 16.80
N SER A 29 12.37 -19.13 16.18
CA SER A 29 10.96 -18.98 16.59
C SER A 29 10.52 -19.96 17.68
N ASP A 30 11.34 -20.97 18.01
CA ASP A 30 11.08 -22.02 18.99
C ASP A 30 10.96 -21.54 20.46
N ARG A 31 11.10 -20.23 20.73
CA ARG A 31 11.14 -19.68 22.11
C ARG A 31 9.93 -18.81 22.49
N HIS A 32 8.93 -18.66 21.62
CA HIS A 32 8.04 -17.48 21.68
C HIS A 32 6.66 -17.64 22.31
N HIS A 33 6.31 -18.73 22.98
CA HIS A 33 4.98 -18.86 23.59
C HIS A 33 5.05 -19.30 25.06
N GLN A 34 5.40 -18.36 25.94
CA GLN A 34 4.87 -18.36 27.30
C GLN A 34 3.86 -17.22 27.46
N SER A 35 2.65 -17.61 27.84
CA SER A 35 1.39 -16.88 27.84
C SER A 35 1.27 -15.86 28.98
N THR A 36 2.17 -14.88 29.04
CA THR A 36 2.01 -13.69 29.87
C THR A 36 2.21 -12.42 29.05
N PRO A 37 1.40 -11.36 29.26
CA PRO A 37 1.61 -10.08 28.59
C PRO A 37 2.92 -9.47 29.09
N GLY A 38 4.02 -9.78 28.41
CA GLY A 38 5.34 -9.24 28.70
C GLY A 38 5.39 -7.73 28.50
N LEU A 39 6.24 -7.08 29.26
CA LEU A 39 6.44 -5.63 29.23
C LEU A 39 6.73 -5.12 27.82
N ILE A 40 6.07 -4.04 27.40
CA ILE A 40 6.39 -3.28 26.20
C ILE A 40 7.08 -1.98 26.61
N LEU A 41 8.26 -1.72 26.05
CA LEU A 41 9.03 -0.50 26.28
C LEU A 41 8.91 0.43 25.06
N VAL A 42 8.34 1.64 25.25
CA VAL A 42 8.24 2.67 24.20
C VAL A 42 9.30 3.74 24.41
N CYS A 43 10.30 3.81 23.52
CA CYS A 43 11.34 4.82 23.53
C CYS A 43 11.08 5.89 22.47
N GLY A 44 11.04 7.17 22.86
CA GLY A 44 10.75 8.31 22.00
C GLY A 44 9.25 8.62 21.94
N LEU A 45 8.79 9.46 22.85
CA LEU A 45 7.42 9.97 23.04
C LEU A 45 7.15 11.24 22.23
N GLY A 46 7.63 11.25 20.98
CA GLY A 46 7.17 12.20 19.96
C GLY A 46 5.73 11.91 19.52
N GLY A 47 5.31 12.44 18.35
CA GLY A 47 3.96 12.23 17.83
C GLY A 47 3.57 10.75 17.67
N LEU A 48 4.48 9.94 17.09
CA LEU A 48 4.25 8.50 16.92
C LEU A 48 4.26 7.75 18.26
N GLY A 49 5.26 7.97 19.12
CA GLY A 49 5.37 7.26 20.40
C GLY A 49 4.18 7.52 21.32
N ARG A 50 3.69 8.76 21.37
CA ARG A 50 2.47 9.09 22.12
C ARG A 50 1.24 8.38 21.55
N ALA A 51 1.09 8.34 20.23
CA ALA A 51 0.00 7.60 19.60
C ALA A 51 0.10 6.09 19.88
N CYS A 52 1.29 5.50 19.86
CA CYS A 52 1.50 4.09 20.25
C CYS A 52 1.13 3.84 21.70
N VAL A 53 1.53 4.71 22.63
CA VAL A 53 1.16 4.62 24.06
C VAL A 53 -0.35 4.68 24.23
N GLN A 54 -1.03 5.64 23.59
CA GLN A 54 -2.50 5.75 23.64
C GLN A 54 -3.19 4.49 23.11
N THR A 55 -2.65 3.88 22.06
CA THR A 55 -3.17 2.62 21.51
C THR A 55 -2.93 1.44 22.46
N LEU A 56 -1.73 1.32 23.02
CA LEU A 56 -1.35 0.23 23.94
C LEU A 56 -2.13 0.24 25.25
N LEU A 57 -2.40 1.43 25.78
CA LEU A 57 -3.15 1.60 27.02
C LEU A 57 -4.59 1.06 26.94
N ARG A 58 -5.16 0.92 25.74
CA ARG A 58 -6.48 0.31 25.52
C ARG A 58 -6.50 -1.21 25.70
N PHE A 59 -5.33 -1.85 25.71
CA PHE A 59 -5.18 -3.31 25.80
C PHE A 59 -4.65 -3.80 27.15
N GLU A 60 -4.50 -2.90 28.13
CA GLU A 60 -4.08 -3.21 29.52
C GLU A 60 -2.77 -4.01 29.62
N ILE A 61 -1.84 -3.76 28.69
CA ILE A 61 -0.54 -4.44 28.64
C ILE A 61 0.45 -3.68 29.55
N PRO A 62 1.33 -4.37 30.31
CA PRO A 62 2.40 -3.72 31.04
C PRO A 62 3.26 -2.86 30.12
N LEU A 63 3.36 -1.57 30.45
CA LEU A 63 3.95 -0.55 29.59
C LEU A 63 4.95 0.29 30.39
N ARG A 64 6.13 0.51 29.82
CA ARG A 64 7.07 1.55 30.26
C ARG A 64 7.44 2.44 29.09
N CYS A 65 7.79 3.67 29.40
CA CYS A 65 8.10 4.70 28.42
C CYS A 65 9.49 5.29 28.72
N LEU A 66 10.22 5.70 27.68
CA LEU A 66 11.52 6.36 27.81
C LEU A 66 11.58 7.56 26.85
N ASP A 67 11.92 8.73 27.36
CA ASP A 67 12.22 9.90 26.53
C ASP A 67 13.28 10.79 27.21
N LEU A 68 13.92 11.67 26.44
CA LEU A 68 14.75 12.76 26.95
C LEU A 68 13.94 13.81 27.71
N GLN A 69 12.68 14.02 27.29
CA GLN A 69 11.81 15.07 27.84
C GLN A 69 10.50 14.48 28.35
N SER A 70 9.96 15.07 29.42
CA SER A 70 8.63 14.72 29.89
C SER A 70 7.59 15.03 28.80
N PRO A 71 6.81 14.05 28.34
CA PRO A 71 5.81 14.26 27.30
C PRO A 71 4.67 15.16 27.79
N GLU A 72 4.27 16.12 26.96
CA GLU A 72 3.07 16.92 27.22
C GLU A 72 1.81 16.16 26.77
N TRP A 73 1.12 15.50 27.70
CA TRP A 73 -0.16 14.83 27.41
C TRP A 73 -1.31 15.84 27.36
N LEU A 74 -2.08 15.81 26.27
CA LEU A 74 -3.24 16.69 26.09
C LEU A 74 -4.44 16.25 26.96
N GLU A 75 -4.58 14.95 27.18
CA GLU A 75 -5.68 14.34 27.92
C GLU A 75 -5.31 14.21 29.41
N ARG A 76 -6.13 14.82 30.28
CA ARG A 76 -5.85 14.89 31.72
C ARG A 76 -5.91 13.52 32.39
N ASP A 77 -6.77 12.63 31.92
CA ASP A 77 -7.03 11.30 32.52
C ASP A 77 -5.82 10.37 32.43
N TRP A 78 -4.99 10.54 31.40
CA TRP A 78 -3.82 9.71 31.16
C TRP A 78 -2.54 10.26 31.77
N LYS A 79 -2.48 11.58 32.02
CA LYS A 79 -1.27 12.26 32.50
C LYS A 79 -0.73 11.63 33.78
N GLY A 80 -1.58 11.44 34.80
CA GLY A 80 -1.17 10.88 36.09
C GLY A 80 -0.71 9.42 36.04
N LYS A 81 -1.32 8.60 35.15
CA LYS A 81 -0.92 7.20 34.96
C LYS A 81 0.38 7.10 34.17
N ILE A 82 0.53 7.88 33.10
CA ILE A 82 1.70 7.77 32.22
C ILE A 82 2.95 8.40 32.85
N ASP A 83 2.83 9.48 33.61
CA ASP A 83 4.00 10.14 34.22
C ASP A 83 4.79 9.17 35.14
N GLN A 84 4.12 8.19 35.76
CA GLN A 84 4.75 7.15 36.57
C GLN A 84 5.44 6.04 35.75
N LEU A 85 5.10 5.91 34.47
CA LEU A 85 5.64 4.91 33.54
C LEU A 85 6.85 5.44 32.76
N VAL A 86 7.12 6.75 32.80
CA VAL A 86 8.15 7.41 32.00
C VAL A 86 9.48 7.47 32.74
N VAL A 87 10.51 6.89 32.13
CA VAL A 87 11.91 7.05 32.52
C VAL A 87 12.54 8.14 31.67
N LEU A 88 13.08 9.17 32.32
CA LEU A 88 13.82 10.22 31.64
C LEU A 88 15.28 9.83 31.39
N GLY A 89 15.73 9.97 30.15
CA GLY A 89 17.12 9.77 29.75
C GLY A 89 17.30 9.46 28.27
N ASP A 90 18.56 9.33 27.85
CA ASP A 90 18.91 8.99 26.48
C ASP A 90 18.82 7.47 26.26
N MET A 91 18.00 7.04 25.29
CA MET A 91 17.85 5.62 24.94
C MET A 91 19.11 4.99 24.33
N ARG A 92 20.15 5.78 24.01
CA ARG A 92 21.46 5.25 23.61
C ARG A 92 22.31 4.78 24.82
N SER A 93 21.90 5.14 26.04
CA SER A 93 22.63 4.77 27.26
C SER A 93 22.15 3.41 27.79
N PRO A 94 23.04 2.41 27.92
CA PRO A 94 22.69 1.10 28.48
C PRO A 94 22.10 1.18 29.88
N ALA A 95 22.63 2.07 30.73
CA ALA A 95 22.15 2.26 32.10
C ALA A 95 20.71 2.83 32.16
N VAL A 96 20.34 3.69 31.20
CA VAL A 96 18.98 4.23 31.12
C VAL A 96 18.02 3.15 30.61
N LEU A 97 18.41 2.38 29.59
CA LEU A 97 17.61 1.26 29.09
C LEU A 97 17.37 0.19 30.18
N ALA A 98 18.41 -0.14 30.97
CA ALA A 98 18.28 -1.07 32.10
C ALA A 98 17.29 -0.53 33.15
N ARG A 99 17.40 0.75 33.55
CA ARG A 99 16.43 1.41 34.45
C ARG A 99 15.01 1.41 33.88
N ALA A 100 14.86 1.50 32.57
CA ALA A 100 13.57 1.43 31.89
C ALA A 100 12.99 0.02 31.81
N GLY A 101 13.72 -1.02 32.24
CA GLY A 101 13.26 -2.41 32.26
C GLY A 101 13.42 -3.12 30.92
N VAL A 102 14.41 -2.74 30.10
CA VAL A 102 14.66 -3.37 28.79
C VAL A 102 14.91 -4.88 28.88
N GLU A 103 15.48 -5.36 30.00
CA GLU A 103 15.84 -6.76 30.22
C GLU A 103 14.60 -7.68 30.33
N GLU A 104 13.49 -7.15 30.85
CA GLU A 104 12.21 -7.86 31.00
C GLU A 104 11.25 -7.58 29.84
N ALA A 105 11.61 -6.63 28.96
CA ALA A 105 10.74 -6.22 27.86
C ALA A 105 10.64 -7.32 26.80
N ARG A 106 9.43 -7.75 26.49
CA ARG A 106 9.16 -8.62 25.33
C ARG A 106 9.36 -7.88 24.03
N SER A 107 9.02 -6.58 24.00
CA SER A 107 9.08 -5.75 22.81
C SER A 107 9.56 -4.35 23.15
N VAL A 108 10.45 -3.81 22.32
CA VAL A 108 11.04 -2.48 22.47
C VAL A 108 10.80 -1.67 21.20
N LEU A 109 10.06 -0.58 21.32
CA LEU A 109 9.70 0.34 20.25
C LEU A 109 10.65 1.54 20.28
N LEU A 110 11.43 1.77 19.21
CA LEU A 110 12.41 2.85 19.10
C LEU A 110 11.93 3.87 18.06
N LEU A 111 11.29 4.94 18.52
CA LEU A 111 10.38 5.79 17.73
C LEU A 111 10.84 7.25 17.56
N SER A 112 12.13 7.54 17.81
CA SER A 112 12.70 8.87 17.55
C SER A 112 12.58 9.25 16.06
N SER A 113 12.48 10.55 15.78
CA SER A 113 12.52 11.06 14.40
C SER A 113 13.88 10.89 13.73
N ASP A 114 14.95 10.63 14.51
CA ASP A 114 16.29 10.36 14.01
C ASP A 114 16.55 8.85 13.94
N SER A 115 16.59 8.30 12.72
CA SER A 115 16.92 6.90 12.45
C SER A 115 18.27 6.47 13.06
N GLY A 116 19.26 7.37 13.12
CA GLY A 116 20.58 7.08 13.67
C GLY A 116 20.53 6.80 15.17
N VAL A 117 19.72 7.58 15.91
CA VAL A 117 19.48 7.36 17.34
C VAL A 117 18.73 6.05 17.56
N ASN A 118 17.70 5.77 16.76
CA ASN A 118 16.95 4.51 16.86
C ASN A 118 17.86 3.30 16.62
N LEU A 119 18.73 3.37 15.62
CA LEU A 119 19.63 2.26 15.32
C LEU A 119 20.69 2.05 16.41
N ALA A 120 21.28 3.13 16.91
CA ALA A 120 22.23 3.04 18.02
C ALA A 120 21.58 2.41 19.26
N ALA A 121 20.35 2.81 19.58
CA ALA A 121 19.58 2.22 20.66
C ALA A 121 19.24 0.75 20.41
N ALA A 122 18.89 0.36 19.17
CA ALA A 122 18.58 -1.03 18.82
C ALA A 122 19.75 -1.99 19.09
N LEU A 123 20.98 -1.55 18.83
CA LEU A 123 22.18 -2.32 19.16
C LEU A 123 22.34 -2.49 20.68
N GLN A 124 22.08 -1.44 21.46
CA GLN A 124 22.14 -1.52 22.93
C GLN A 124 21.05 -2.44 23.49
N VAL A 125 19.83 -2.35 22.97
CA VAL A 125 18.73 -3.25 23.34
C VAL A 125 19.13 -4.70 23.07
N ARG A 126 19.71 -5.00 21.90
CA ARG A 126 20.09 -6.38 21.56
C ARG A 126 21.22 -6.92 22.44
N LEU A 127 22.11 -6.06 22.97
CA LEU A 127 23.13 -6.45 23.93
C LEU A 127 22.55 -6.77 25.32
N LEU A 128 21.55 -6.00 25.76
CA LEU A 128 20.93 -6.16 27.08
C LEU A 128 19.84 -7.24 27.10
N ASN A 129 19.09 -7.36 26.00
CA ASN A 129 18.01 -8.31 25.83
C ASN A 129 18.07 -8.94 24.43
N PRO A 130 18.78 -10.08 24.27
CA PRO A 130 18.91 -10.78 23.00
C PRO A 130 17.60 -11.39 22.47
N ALA A 131 16.56 -11.52 23.30
CA ALA A 131 15.29 -12.15 22.95
C ALA A 131 14.17 -11.12 22.66
N ALA A 132 14.35 -9.85 23.04
CA ALA A 132 13.34 -8.83 22.77
C ALA A 132 13.11 -8.65 21.27
N ARG A 133 11.85 -8.48 20.90
CA ARG A 133 11.50 -7.90 19.60
C ARG A 133 11.86 -6.42 19.61
N VAL A 134 12.51 -5.94 18.56
CA VAL A 134 12.90 -4.54 18.45
C VAL A 134 12.26 -3.94 17.21
N VAL A 135 11.38 -2.95 17.41
CA VAL A 135 10.72 -2.23 16.32
C VAL A 135 11.39 -0.87 16.17
N VAL A 136 11.98 -0.63 15.01
CA VAL A 136 12.74 0.59 14.71
C VAL A 136 11.96 1.46 13.74
N ARG A 137 11.67 2.71 14.14
CA ARG A 137 11.18 3.71 13.20
C ARG A 137 12.30 4.10 12.22
N SER A 138 11.98 4.05 10.94
CA SER A 138 12.78 4.62 9.86
C SER A 138 12.17 5.93 9.35
N GLY A 139 13.02 6.91 9.06
CA GLY A 139 12.70 8.11 8.27
C GLY A 139 13.20 8.02 6.83
N GLY A 140 13.50 6.82 6.34
CA GLY A 140 13.96 6.59 4.98
C GLY A 140 15.48 6.44 4.82
N GLY A 141 16.18 5.91 5.82
CA GLY A 141 17.62 5.64 5.75
C GLY A 141 18.00 4.68 4.62
N LYS A 142 19.12 4.96 3.93
CA LYS A 142 19.72 4.14 2.87
C LYS A 142 19.95 2.72 3.39
N GLY A 143 19.57 1.69 2.62
CA GLY A 143 20.05 0.29 2.59
C GLY A 143 20.43 -0.44 3.89
N LEU A 144 21.26 0.16 4.74
CA LEU A 144 21.73 -0.31 6.04
C LEU A 144 20.63 -0.88 6.92
N GLU A 145 19.50 -0.18 7.08
CA GLU A 145 18.38 -0.66 7.91
C GLU A 145 17.87 -2.03 7.43
N ARG A 146 17.77 -2.25 6.11
CA ARG A 146 17.43 -3.57 5.55
C ARG A 146 18.52 -4.61 5.78
N HIS A 147 19.79 -4.24 5.66
CA HIS A 147 20.90 -5.17 5.92
C HIS A 147 20.95 -5.58 7.40
N LEU A 148 20.53 -4.69 8.30
CA LEU A 148 20.47 -4.97 9.73
C LEU A 148 19.25 -5.83 10.08
N GLN A 149 18.10 -5.58 9.47
CA GLN A 149 16.93 -6.48 9.56
C GLN A 149 17.24 -7.90 9.07
N GLN A 150 18.17 -8.06 8.12
CA GLN A 150 18.63 -9.38 7.65
C GLN A 150 19.61 -10.07 8.59
N ARG A 151 20.31 -9.32 9.45
CA ARG A 151 21.41 -9.85 10.29
C ARG A 151 21.07 -9.92 11.77
N LEU A 152 20.14 -9.08 12.24
CA LEU A 152 19.71 -9.04 13.62
C LEU A 152 18.39 -9.81 13.75
N PRO A 153 18.30 -10.80 14.66
CA PRO A 153 17.06 -11.51 14.90
C PRO A 153 16.02 -10.52 15.44
N GLU A 154 14.75 -10.74 15.10
CA GLU A 154 13.59 -10.01 15.64
C GLU A 154 13.67 -8.48 15.61
N LEU A 155 14.45 -7.93 14.68
CA LEU A 155 14.47 -6.51 14.39
C LEU A 155 13.48 -6.25 13.24
N GLU A 156 12.46 -5.45 13.48
CA GLU A 156 11.52 -5.02 12.43
C GLU A 156 11.65 -3.52 12.21
N VAL A 157 11.78 -3.11 10.94
CA VAL A 157 11.92 -1.70 10.57
C VAL A 157 10.61 -1.21 10.00
N VAL A 158 10.09 -0.13 10.56
CA VAL A 158 8.80 0.44 10.20
C VAL A 158 8.97 1.88 9.73
N ASP A 159 8.44 2.20 8.55
CA ASP A 159 8.32 3.57 8.04
C ASP A 159 6.86 4.03 8.15
N PRO A 160 6.53 4.90 9.11
CA PRO A 160 5.16 5.40 9.32
C PRO A 160 4.55 6.06 8.06
N GLU A 161 5.37 6.72 7.25
CA GLU A 161 4.88 7.43 6.06
C GLU A 161 4.51 6.43 4.97
N LEU A 162 5.35 5.41 4.76
CA LEU A 162 5.08 4.39 3.74
C LEU A 162 3.95 3.44 4.15
N LEU A 163 3.81 3.11 5.43
CA LEU A 163 2.71 2.29 5.95
C LEU A 163 1.34 2.93 5.73
N THR A 164 1.26 4.26 5.71
CA THR A 164 0.00 5.01 5.63
C THR A 164 -0.26 5.58 4.24
N ALA A 165 0.60 5.29 3.26
CA ALA A 165 0.44 5.75 1.89
C ALA A 165 -0.88 5.31 1.25
N GLY A 166 -1.40 4.12 1.60
CA GLY A 166 -2.72 3.65 1.19
C GLY A 166 -3.86 4.53 1.65
N VAL A 167 -3.76 5.15 2.82
CA VAL A 167 -4.77 6.09 3.33
C VAL A 167 -4.83 7.33 2.45
N PHE A 168 -3.68 7.90 2.10
CA PHE A 168 -3.62 9.02 1.14
C PHE A 168 -4.11 8.61 -0.26
N ALA A 169 -3.72 7.42 -0.74
CA ALA A 169 -4.20 6.94 -2.03
C ALA A 169 -5.73 6.79 -2.05
N ASN A 170 -6.34 6.33 -0.95
CA ASN A 170 -7.79 6.21 -0.81
C ASN A 170 -8.49 7.58 -0.80
N ALA A 171 -7.94 8.56 -0.07
CA ALA A 171 -8.45 9.94 -0.06
C ALA A 171 -8.49 10.57 -1.47
N LEU A 172 -7.51 10.23 -2.31
CA LEU A 172 -7.35 10.77 -3.66
C LEU A 172 -8.14 10.03 -4.75
N ARG A 173 -8.75 8.88 -4.43
CA ARG A 173 -9.55 8.11 -5.39
C ARG A 173 -10.81 8.86 -5.77
N THR A 174 -11.25 8.74 -7.02
CA THR A 174 -12.51 9.33 -7.49
C THR A 174 -13.41 8.33 -8.20
N ASP A 175 -13.07 7.03 -8.14
CA ASP A 175 -13.80 5.93 -8.76
C ASP A 175 -14.97 5.41 -7.89
N GLY A 176 -15.29 6.11 -6.79
CA GLY A 176 -16.32 5.70 -5.83
C GLY A 176 -15.92 4.54 -4.93
N SER A 177 -14.68 4.04 -5.04
CA SER A 177 -14.15 3.06 -4.09
C SER A 177 -13.72 3.75 -2.80
N GLU A 178 -13.96 3.09 -1.66
CA GLU A 178 -13.50 3.56 -0.34
C GLU A 178 -12.07 3.11 -0.05
N GLY A 179 -11.60 2.11 -0.78
CA GLY A 179 -10.21 1.70 -0.76
C GLY A 179 -9.90 0.70 -1.84
N ALA A 180 -8.62 0.56 -2.18
CA ALA A 180 -8.17 -0.54 -2.99
C ALA A 180 -6.69 -0.83 -2.74
N PHE A 181 -6.32 -2.10 -2.85
CA PHE A 181 -4.95 -2.56 -2.70
C PHE A 181 -4.70 -3.74 -3.64
N SER A 182 -3.45 -4.15 -3.80
CA SER A 182 -3.07 -5.26 -4.69
C SER A 182 -2.35 -6.36 -3.95
N LEU A 183 -2.69 -7.61 -4.25
CA LEU A 183 -2.22 -8.81 -3.57
C LEU A 183 -2.11 -9.94 -4.59
N GLY A 184 -0.98 -10.67 -4.63
CA GLY A 184 -0.77 -11.75 -5.60
C GLY A 184 -0.90 -11.35 -7.09
N GLY A 185 -0.71 -10.06 -7.42
CA GLY A 185 -0.94 -9.53 -8.77
C GLY A 185 -2.41 -9.25 -9.12
N GLU A 186 -3.34 -9.58 -8.21
CA GLU A 186 -4.75 -9.24 -8.27
C GLU A 186 -5.04 -7.92 -7.53
N ARG A 187 -6.17 -7.29 -7.83
CA ARG A 187 -6.60 -6.05 -7.17
C ARG A 187 -7.86 -6.28 -6.35
N PHE A 188 -7.81 -5.83 -5.11
CA PHE A 188 -8.97 -5.74 -4.24
C PHE A 188 -9.53 -4.33 -4.29
N ARG A 189 -10.85 -4.21 -4.43
CA ARG A 189 -11.56 -2.93 -4.34
C ARG A 189 -12.58 -3.01 -3.22
N ILE A 190 -12.68 -1.95 -2.45
CA ILE A 190 -13.68 -1.77 -1.41
C ILE A 190 -14.72 -0.79 -1.91
N ARG A 191 -15.98 -1.21 -1.95
CA ARG A 191 -17.10 -0.38 -2.43
C ARG A 191 -18.22 -0.39 -1.42
N ARG A 192 -18.80 0.78 -1.17
CA ARG A 192 -20.03 0.92 -0.40
C ARG A 192 -21.21 0.98 -1.33
N ASP A 193 -22.16 0.08 -1.11
CA ASP A 193 -23.42 0.02 -1.84
C ASP A 193 -24.57 0.38 -0.88
N VAL A 194 -25.39 1.35 -1.30
CA VAL A 194 -26.63 1.69 -0.60
C VAL A 194 -27.76 0.97 -1.33
N LEU A 195 -28.46 0.08 -0.63
CA LEU A 195 -29.54 -0.71 -1.22
C LEU A 195 -30.71 0.18 -1.62
N THR A 196 -31.06 0.17 -2.91
CA THR A 196 -32.19 0.95 -3.44
C THR A 196 -33.53 0.23 -3.28
N SER A 197 -33.51 -1.09 -3.14
CA SER A 197 -34.65 -1.97 -2.91
C SER A 197 -34.27 -3.05 -1.91
N ASP A 198 -35.27 -3.69 -1.30
CA ASP A 198 -35.05 -4.83 -0.40
C ASP A 198 -34.33 -5.95 -1.16
N SER A 199 -33.39 -6.61 -0.48
CA SER A 199 -32.69 -7.73 -1.07
C SER A 199 -33.59 -8.97 -1.05
N PRO A 200 -33.62 -9.76 -2.14
CA PRO A 200 -34.28 -11.06 -2.12
C PRO A 200 -33.49 -12.11 -1.31
N ASP A 201 -32.20 -11.86 -1.09
CA ASP A 201 -31.24 -12.81 -0.53
C ASP A 201 -30.74 -12.34 0.84
N ASP A 202 -30.37 -13.29 1.71
CA ASP A 202 -29.72 -13.01 2.99
C ASP A 202 -28.24 -12.63 2.82
N LEU A 203 -27.62 -12.11 3.88
CA LEU A 203 -26.22 -11.70 3.87
C LEU A 203 -25.27 -12.85 3.54
N PHE A 204 -25.58 -14.10 3.92
CA PHE A 204 -24.78 -15.28 3.56
C PHE A 204 -24.78 -15.51 2.05
N THR A 205 -25.95 -15.52 1.43
CA THR A 205 -26.15 -15.78 -0.01
C THR A 205 -25.57 -14.66 -0.85
N LEU A 206 -25.63 -13.42 -0.34
CA LEU A 206 -24.95 -12.29 -0.97
C LEU A 206 -23.42 -12.44 -0.92
N GLN A 207 -22.82 -13.15 0.03
CA GLN A 207 -21.39 -13.41 0.00
C GLN A 207 -21.05 -14.41 -1.12
N GLY A 208 -20.34 -13.91 -2.14
CA GLY A 208 -19.93 -14.71 -3.29
C GLY A 208 -18.51 -15.23 -3.16
N ARG A 209 -18.05 -16.04 -4.12
CA ARG A 209 -16.65 -16.49 -4.19
C ARG A 209 -15.66 -15.32 -4.28
N GLN A 210 -16.05 -14.25 -4.98
CA GLN A 210 -15.21 -13.09 -5.34
C GLN A 210 -15.47 -11.84 -4.49
N ARG A 211 -16.36 -11.91 -3.50
CA ARG A 211 -16.63 -10.77 -2.60
C ARG A 211 -16.81 -11.22 -1.16
N ARG A 212 -16.40 -10.37 -0.22
CA ARG A 212 -16.62 -10.55 1.22
C ARG A 212 -17.25 -9.30 1.79
N LEU A 213 -18.18 -9.45 2.72
CA LEU A 213 -18.76 -8.32 3.41
C LEU A 213 -17.79 -7.85 4.49
N LEU A 214 -17.41 -6.57 4.47
CA LEU A 214 -16.56 -5.95 5.49
C LEU A 214 -17.38 -5.33 6.60
N GLN A 215 -18.51 -4.72 6.26
CA GLN A 215 -19.39 -4.06 7.21
C GLN A 215 -20.80 -3.99 6.67
N TRP A 216 -21.76 -4.12 7.58
CA TRP A 216 -23.17 -3.85 7.31
C TRP A 216 -23.69 -2.80 8.29
N GLN A 217 -24.24 -1.73 7.76
CA GLN A 217 -24.85 -0.65 8.52
C GLN A 217 -26.30 -0.47 8.09
N ALA A 218 -27.21 -0.88 8.96
CA ALA A 218 -28.63 -0.66 8.79
C ALA A 218 -29.02 0.64 9.52
N PRO A 219 -29.68 1.64 8.88
CA PRO A 219 -30.08 2.90 9.54
C PRO A 219 -30.93 2.71 10.80
N ARG A 220 -31.63 1.58 10.85
CA ARG A 220 -32.52 1.11 11.91
C ARG A 220 -31.79 0.58 13.15
N PHE A 221 -30.52 0.21 13.04
CA PHE A 221 -29.70 -0.31 14.13
C PHE A 221 -28.39 0.49 14.26
N LYS A 222 -27.83 0.59 15.47
CA LYS A 222 -26.43 1.04 15.60
C LYS A 222 -25.56 0.03 14.84
N ALA A 223 -24.59 0.51 14.04
CA ALA A 223 -23.77 -0.33 13.17
C ALA A 223 -23.33 -1.63 13.88
N ALA A 224 -23.57 -2.78 13.25
CA ALA A 224 -23.35 -4.08 13.86
C ALA A 224 -21.86 -4.43 13.82
N GLY A 225 -21.13 -4.07 14.89
CA GLY A 225 -19.73 -4.42 15.10
C GLY A 225 -18.72 -3.54 14.37
N ASP A 226 -17.44 -3.76 14.70
CA ASP A 226 -16.33 -3.10 14.02
C ASP A 226 -16.17 -3.67 12.59
N PRO A 227 -15.71 -2.85 11.62
CA PRO A 227 -15.39 -3.32 10.27
C PRO A 227 -14.46 -4.53 10.29
N ALA A 228 -14.65 -5.43 9.33
CA ALA A 228 -13.93 -6.69 9.19
C ALA A 228 -14.17 -7.75 10.29
N SER A 229 -14.94 -7.44 11.33
CA SER A 229 -15.19 -8.37 12.43
C SER A 229 -16.09 -9.56 12.06
N GLN A 230 -16.90 -9.45 11.00
CA GLN A 230 -17.86 -10.48 10.56
C GLN A 230 -18.88 -10.91 11.63
N TRP A 231 -19.16 -10.06 12.62
CA TRP A 231 -20.03 -10.39 13.76
C TRP A 231 -21.52 -10.05 13.57
N TRP A 232 -21.98 -9.96 12.32
CA TRP A 232 -23.39 -9.83 12.00
C TRP A 232 -24.02 -11.20 11.78
N ASP A 233 -25.32 -11.28 12.04
CA ASP A 233 -26.10 -12.48 11.74
C ASP A 233 -26.31 -12.57 10.22
N LEU A 234 -25.70 -13.58 9.60
CA LEU A 234 -25.68 -13.79 8.16
C LEU A 234 -27.04 -14.18 7.58
N ASP A 235 -28.00 -14.52 8.43
CA ASP A 235 -29.36 -14.91 8.06
C ASP A 235 -30.27 -13.70 7.87
N GLN A 236 -29.79 -12.49 8.20
CA GLN A 236 -30.57 -11.27 8.05
C GLN A 236 -30.65 -10.86 6.59
N ILE A 237 -31.85 -10.44 6.18
CA ILE A 237 -32.13 -9.91 4.85
C ILE A 237 -31.91 -8.39 4.87
N PRO A 238 -30.96 -7.88 4.06
CA PRO A 238 -30.76 -6.44 3.93
C PRO A 238 -31.98 -5.76 3.31
N LEU A 239 -32.40 -4.64 3.91
CA LEU A 239 -33.54 -3.86 3.42
C LEU A 239 -33.08 -2.59 2.69
N ARG A 240 -34.02 -1.96 1.98
CA ARG A 240 -33.83 -0.66 1.34
C ARG A 240 -33.26 0.35 2.35
N GLY A 241 -32.20 1.04 1.94
CA GLY A 241 -31.49 2.03 2.75
C GLY A 241 -30.36 1.45 3.60
N ASP A 242 -30.26 0.12 3.74
CA ASP A 242 -29.08 -0.51 4.37
C ASP A 242 -27.83 -0.24 3.52
N GLN A 243 -26.70 0.01 4.19
CA GLN A 243 -25.40 0.23 3.58
C GLN A 243 -24.54 -1.02 3.75
N LEU A 244 -24.03 -1.54 2.65
CA LEU A 244 -23.17 -2.72 2.60
C LEU A 244 -21.80 -2.33 2.08
N LEU A 245 -20.77 -2.66 2.84
CA LEU A 245 -19.39 -2.42 2.45
C LEU A 245 -18.76 -3.72 1.99
N TRP A 246 -18.47 -3.81 0.70
CA TRP A 246 -17.96 -5.01 0.05
C TRP A 246 -16.47 -4.89 -0.24
N LEU A 247 -15.74 -5.96 0.05
CA LEU A 247 -14.42 -6.24 -0.50
C LEU A 247 -14.60 -7.13 -1.73
N GLU A 248 -14.27 -6.62 -2.92
CA GLU A 248 -14.42 -7.29 -4.21
C GLU A 248 -13.06 -7.57 -4.84
N LEU A 249 -12.88 -8.77 -5.39
CA LEU A 249 -11.75 -9.08 -6.25
C LEU A 249 -12.03 -8.57 -7.66
N VAL A 250 -11.19 -7.66 -8.15
CA VAL A 250 -11.32 -7.05 -9.48
C VAL A 250 -10.35 -7.72 -10.44
N SER A 251 -10.86 -8.61 -11.29
CA SER A 251 -10.08 -9.21 -12.37
C SER A 251 -9.69 -8.15 -13.43
N ARG A 252 -8.50 -8.29 -14.02
CA ARG A 252 -7.94 -7.37 -15.06
C ARG A 252 -8.86 -7.06 -16.26
N ARG A 253 -9.93 -7.82 -16.50
CA ARG A 253 -10.91 -7.57 -17.57
C ARG A 253 -11.96 -6.50 -17.23
N ASP A 254 -12.29 -6.32 -15.96
CA ASP A 254 -13.39 -5.42 -15.54
C ASP A 254 -13.02 -3.94 -15.55
N GLU A 255 -11.73 -3.58 -15.67
CA GLU A 255 -11.33 -2.18 -15.88
C GLU A 255 -11.81 -1.60 -17.21
N ARG A 256 -12.30 -2.44 -18.13
CA ARG A 256 -12.92 -1.99 -19.39
C ARG A 256 -14.44 -1.84 -19.32
N GLY A 257 -15.10 -2.29 -18.25
CA GLY A 257 -16.56 -2.39 -18.18
C GLY A 257 -17.13 -1.72 -16.94
N THR A 258 -17.65 -0.50 -17.13
CA THR A 258 -18.75 0.19 -16.40
C THR A 258 -18.56 1.71 -16.50
N SER A 259 -18.43 2.19 -17.74
CA SER A 259 -18.82 3.57 -18.06
C SER A 259 -20.21 3.47 -18.64
N GLY A 260 -21.19 4.10 -17.99
CA GLY A 260 -22.49 4.39 -18.59
C GLY A 260 -22.31 4.95 -20.02
N GLY A 261 -23.27 4.61 -20.87
CA GLY A 261 -23.20 4.72 -22.32
C GLY A 261 -22.56 6.01 -22.84
N ALA A 262 -21.42 5.87 -23.51
CA ALA A 262 -20.89 6.87 -24.40
C ALA A 262 -20.87 6.28 -25.82
N TRP A 263 -21.87 6.74 -26.57
CA TRP A 263 -22.02 6.72 -28.02
C TRP A 263 -20.72 6.43 -28.80
N PHE A 264 -20.71 5.34 -29.59
CA PHE A 264 -19.59 4.98 -30.46
C PHE A 264 -19.27 6.13 -31.44
N PRO A 265 -18.04 6.71 -31.42
CA PRO A 265 -17.66 7.66 -32.44
C PRO A 265 -17.36 6.92 -33.75
N THR A 266 -17.93 7.41 -34.84
CA THR A 266 -17.84 6.85 -36.20
C THR A 266 -16.41 6.82 -36.75
N THR A 267 -16.20 6.08 -37.83
CA THR A 267 -14.90 5.95 -38.56
C THR A 267 -14.25 7.29 -38.93
N ARG A 268 -15.03 8.36 -39.07
CA ARG A 268 -14.53 9.73 -39.28
C ARG A 268 -13.75 10.30 -38.08
N THR A 269 -14.13 9.95 -36.85
CA THR A 269 -13.43 10.40 -35.64
C THR A 269 -12.14 9.63 -35.41
N ARG A 270 -12.07 8.36 -35.83
CA ARG A 270 -10.81 7.59 -35.86
C ARG A 270 -9.83 8.12 -36.90
N LEU A 271 -10.31 8.48 -38.10
CA LEU A 271 -9.46 9.07 -39.13
C LEU A 271 -8.97 10.47 -38.73
N ARG A 272 -9.83 11.27 -38.08
CA ARG A 272 -9.48 12.59 -37.53
C ARG A 272 -8.50 12.50 -36.37
N LEU A 273 -8.66 11.54 -35.45
CA LEU A 273 -7.70 11.27 -34.37
C LEU A 273 -6.38 10.68 -34.88
N MET A 274 -6.39 9.88 -35.96
CA MET A 274 -5.14 9.44 -36.62
C MET A 274 -4.43 10.60 -37.33
N LEU A 275 -5.16 11.45 -38.05
CA LEU A 275 -4.63 12.66 -38.68
C LEU A 275 -4.16 13.70 -37.67
N GLU A 276 -4.86 13.85 -36.54
CA GLU A 276 -4.42 14.68 -35.41
C GLU A 276 -3.20 14.06 -34.71
N SER A 277 -3.10 12.73 -34.57
CA SER A 277 -1.90 12.07 -34.03
C SER A 277 -0.68 12.15 -34.95
N LEU A 278 -0.88 12.16 -36.28
CA LEU A 278 0.16 12.39 -37.30
C LEU A 278 0.58 13.86 -37.36
N ALA A 279 -0.39 14.78 -37.27
CA ALA A 279 -0.13 16.20 -37.17
C ALA A 279 0.54 16.57 -35.83
N GLU A 280 0.20 15.90 -34.73
CA GLU A 280 0.85 16.05 -33.42
C GLU A 280 2.25 15.44 -33.43
N THR A 281 2.49 14.27 -34.03
CA THR A 281 3.87 13.76 -34.17
C THR A 281 4.75 14.68 -35.04
N ILE A 282 4.19 15.28 -36.09
CA ILE A 282 4.90 16.27 -36.92
C ILE A 282 5.06 17.63 -36.19
N ASN A 283 4.09 18.06 -35.36
CA ASN A 283 4.20 19.25 -34.50
C ASN A 283 4.99 19.02 -33.20
N GLU A 284 5.25 17.77 -32.81
CA GLU A 284 6.06 17.43 -31.64
C GLU A 284 7.55 17.27 -31.94
N LEU A 285 7.94 17.05 -33.21
CA LEU A 285 9.35 17.18 -33.63
C LEU A 285 9.98 18.53 -33.20
N PRO A 286 9.32 19.70 -33.40
CA PRO A 286 9.81 21.00 -32.91
C PRO A 286 9.60 21.28 -31.42
N ARG A 287 9.00 20.36 -30.65
CA ARG A 287 8.91 20.43 -29.19
C ARG A 287 9.92 19.54 -28.48
N ARG A 288 10.36 18.44 -29.10
CA ARG A 288 11.47 17.61 -28.58
C ARG A 288 12.83 18.24 -28.83
N TRP A 289 12.99 18.95 -29.95
CA TRP A 289 14.15 19.75 -30.28
C TRP A 289 13.64 21.19 -30.40
N GLY A 290 14.18 22.14 -29.65
CA GLY A 290 13.70 23.53 -29.67
C GLY A 290 13.64 24.06 -31.11
N ARG A 291 12.69 24.95 -31.44
CA ARG A 291 12.54 25.54 -32.79
C ARG A 291 13.87 26.02 -33.40
N TRP A 292 14.78 26.51 -32.56
CA TRP A 292 16.14 26.91 -32.92
C TRP A 292 17.09 25.75 -33.23
N GLN A 293 16.91 24.57 -32.62
CA GLN A 293 17.69 23.36 -32.90
C GLN A 293 17.28 22.71 -34.22
N LEU A 294 15.99 22.71 -34.58
CA LEU A 294 15.55 22.25 -35.91
C LEU A 294 15.95 23.22 -37.00
N ALA A 295 15.81 24.53 -36.78
CA ALA A 295 16.32 25.54 -37.70
C ALA A 295 17.84 25.44 -37.85
N GLY A 296 18.56 25.17 -36.75
CA GLY A 296 19.99 24.90 -36.74
C GLY A 296 20.37 23.62 -37.50
N ALA A 297 19.64 22.52 -37.32
CA ALA A 297 19.88 21.26 -38.03
C ALA A 297 19.58 21.37 -39.53
N LEU A 298 18.51 22.07 -39.92
CA LEU A 298 18.17 22.34 -41.31
C LEU A 298 19.21 23.29 -41.95
N GLY A 299 19.61 24.34 -41.23
CA GLY A 299 20.67 25.25 -41.65
C GLY A 299 22.01 24.53 -41.80
N PHE A 300 22.34 23.61 -40.89
CA PHE A 300 23.53 22.78 -40.99
C PHE A 300 23.49 21.85 -42.21
N LEU A 301 22.35 21.19 -42.47
CA LEU A 301 22.18 20.37 -43.66
C LEU A 301 22.34 21.19 -44.95
N LEU A 302 21.82 22.42 -44.97
CA LEU A 302 21.98 23.36 -46.08
C LEU A 302 23.46 23.74 -46.27
N VAL A 303 24.18 24.04 -45.19
CA VAL A 303 25.62 24.36 -45.23
C VAL A 303 26.43 23.18 -45.75
N VAL A 304 26.14 21.96 -45.29
CA VAL A 304 26.77 20.72 -45.79
C VAL A 304 26.48 20.52 -47.28
N LEU A 305 25.23 20.72 -47.71
CA LEU A 305 24.83 20.59 -49.11
C LEU A 305 25.54 21.61 -50.01
N VAL A 306 25.61 22.87 -49.57
CA VAL A 306 26.33 23.95 -50.27
C VAL A 306 27.82 23.62 -50.37
N GLY A 307 28.43 23.08 -49.30
CA GLY A 307 29.82 22.64 -49.32
C GLY A 307 30.07 21.49 -50.31
N ILE A 308 29.20 20.48 -50.34
CA ILE A 308 29.32 19.34 -51.27
C ILE A 308 29.30 19.82 -52.73
N ILE A 309 28.43 20.79 -53.03
CA ILE A 309 28.29 21.36 -54.38
C ILE A 309 29.52 22.21 -54.75
N GLN A 310 29.98 23.09 -53.85
CA GLN A 310 31.06 24.02 -54.12
C GLN A 310 32.45 23.38 -54.15
N PHE A 311 32.69 22.37 -53.30
CA PHE A 311 33.99 21.68 -53.20
C PHE A 311 34.04 20.36 -53.98
N GLY A 312 32.94 19.99 -54.67
CA GLY A 312 32.79 18.70 -55.34
C GLY A 312 33.66 18.50 -56.59
N ALA A 313 34.02 19.57 -57.31
CA ALA A 313 34.80 19.48 -58.55
C ALA A 313 34.38 18.30 -59.48
N GLY A 314 33.06 18.06 -59.62
CA GLY A 314 32.48 16.98 -60.42
C GLY A 314 32.29 15.63 -59.72
N SER A 315 32.82 15.43 -58.50
CA SER A 315 32.63 14.23 -57.68
C SER A 315 31.93 14.57 -56.36
N PRO A 316 30.69 14.09 -56.13
CA PRO A 316 29.96 14.36 -54.88
C PRO A 316 30.64 13.74 -53.66
N LEU A 317 31.39 12.64 -53.83
CA LEU A 317 32.15 11.98 -52.78
C LEU A 317 33.35 12.83 -52.32
N ARG A 318 34.09 13.44 -53.25
CA ARG A 318 35.21 14.33 -52.91
C ARG A 318 34.73 15.60 -52.22
N GLY A 319 33.64 16.20 -52.72
CA GLY A 319 32.99 17.36 -52.08
C GLY A 319 32.50 17.07 -50.67
N ALA A 320 31.91 15.90 -50.44
CA ALA A 320 31.48 15.49 -49.10
C ALA A 320 32.64 15.31 -48.13
N LEU A 321 33.73 14.65 -48.55
CA LEU A 321 34.91 14.44 -47.69
C LEU A 321 35.59 15.75 -47.33
N LEU A 322 35.76 16.67 -48.28
CA LEU A 322 36.35 17.99 -48.03
C LEU A 322 35.47 18.87 -47.15
N THR A 323 34.15 18.87 -47.37
CA THR A 323 33.22 19.62 -46.53
C THR A 323 33.23 19.09 -45.10
N LEU A 324 33.33 17.77 -44.92
CA LEU A 324 33.43 17.14 -43.61
C LEU A 324 34.76 17.45 -42.90
N ALA A 325 35.88 17.44 -43.62
CA ALA A 325 37.19 17.83 -43.09
C ALA A 325 37.21 19.30 -42.66
N LEU A 326 36.66 20.20 -43.47
CA LEU A 326 36.51 21.62 -43.11
C LEU A 326 35.60 21.79 -41.90
N LEU A 327 34.46 21.10 -41.83
CA LEU A 327 33.57 21.16 -40.67
C LEU A 327 34.19 20.60 -39.37
N LYS A 328 35.18 19.72 -39.49
CA LYS A 328 35.99 19.22 -38.37
C LYS A 328 37.07 20.22 -37.93
N GLY A 329 37.30 21.29 -38.71
CA GLY A 329 38.31 22.32 -38.45
C GLY A 329 39.67 22.07 -39.13
N GLU A 330 39.78 21.07 -40.00
CA GLU A 330 41.02 20.72 -40.70
C GLU A 330 41.18 21.59 -41.97
N TYR A 331 41.52 22.88 -41.78
CA TYR A 331 41.63 23.86 -42.86
C TYR A 331 42.86 23.64 -43.76
N LEU A 332 44.03 23.39 -43.17
CA LEU A 332 45.31 23.29 -43.90
C LEU A 332 45.34 22.08 -44.85
N ASP A 333 44.88 20.90 -44.39
CA ASP A 333 44.87 19.68 -45.19
C ASP A 333 43.82 19.74 -46.33
N ALA A 334 42.68 20.37 -46.06
CA ALA A 334 41.64 20.58 -47.06
C ALA A 334 42.08 21.58 -48.14
N LEU A 335 42.78 22.66 -47.76
CA LEU A 335 43.30 23.62 -48.73
C LEU A 335 44.38 22.99 -49.63
N GLY A 336 45.31 22.23 -49.03
CA GLY A 336 46.35 21.50 -49.76
C GLY A 336 45.78 20.52 -50.79
N SER A 337 44.74 19.77 -50.41
CA SER A 337 44.02 18.85 -51.28
C SER A 337 43.30 19.53 -52.47
N MET A 338 42.88 20.79 -52.32
CA MET A 338 42.29 21.58 -53.42
C MET A 338 43.35 22.18 -54.35
N THR A 339 44.55 22.46 -53.84
CA THR A 339 45.64 23.08 -54.62
C THR A 339 46.45 22.09 -55.46
N ASP A 340 46.51 20.81 -55.07
CA ASP A 340 47.37 19.79 -55.69
C ASP A 340 46.89 19.24 -57.05
N GLY A 341 45.86 19.84 -57.70
CA GLY A 341 45.22 19.22 -58.87
C GLY A 341 44.77 20.11 -60.04
N ALA A 342 44.85 21.45 -60.00
CA ALA A 342 44.49 22.27 -61.17
C ALA A 342 45.11 23.68 -61.13
N PRO A 343 45.65 24.21 -62.27
CA PRO A 343 46.10 25.60 -62.36
C PRO A 343 44.91 26.50 -62.71
N LEU A 344 44.06 26.83 -61.72
CA LEU A 344 43.01 27.84 -61.86
C LEU A 344 43.43 29.11 -61.10
N ALA A 345 44.23 29.92 -61.79
CA ALA A 345 44.63 31.24 -61.33
C ALA A 345 43.50 32.28 -61.54
N ARG A 346 43.38 33.20 -60.57
CA ARG A 346 42.49 34.39 -60.49
C ARG A 346 41.06 34.15 -59.98
N ASN A 347 40.96 33.72 -58.73
CA ASN A 347 40.24 34.42 -57.65
C ASN A 347 40.23 33.51 -56.40
N HIS A 348 41.40 33.34 -55.75
CA HIS A 348 41.55 32.46 -54.58
C HIS A 348 41.00 33.05 -53.27
N LEU A 349 40.89 34.38 -53.18
CA LEU A 349 40.39 35.03 -51.96
C LEU A 349 38.98 34.56 -51.57
N PRO A 350 37.97 34.50 -52.47
CA PRO A 350 36.63 34.07 -52.09
C PRO A 350 36.54 32.60 -51.69
N LEU A 351 37.26 31.68 -52.36
CA LEU A 351 37.27 30.26 -52.02
C LEU A 351 38.05 29.96 -50.73
N ALA A 352 39.18 30.65 -50.50
CA ALA A 352 39.94 30.57 -49.25
C ALA A 352 39.16 31.18 -48.07
N ALA A 353 38.45 32.30 -48.30
CA ALA A 353 37.56 32.90 -47.30
C ALA A 353 36.35 32.02 -47.01
N LEU A 354 35.77 31.37 -48.04
CA LEU A 354 34.65 30.44 -47.88
C LEU A 354 35.07 29.19 -47.09
N SER A 355 36.21 28.59 -47.42
CA SER A 355 36.74 27.44 -46.67
C SER A 355 37.10 27.80 -45.23
N LEU A 356 37.64 29.00 -44.99
CA LEU A 356 37.93 29.49 -43.63
C LEU A 356 36.64 29.71 -42.84
N ALA A 357 35.61 30.27 -43.47
CA ALA A 357 34.29 30.44 -42.87
C ALA A 357 33.64 29.08 -42.54
N PHE A 358 33.79 28.08 -43.41
CA PHE A 358 33.34 26.71 -43.13
C PHE A 358 34.10 26.06 -41.98
N ALA A 359 35.42 26.28 -41.87
CA ALA A 359 36.22 25.76 -40.76
C ALA A 359 35.89 26.41 -39.41
N LEU A 360 35.73 27.73 -39.38
CA LEU A 360 35.28 28.46 -38.19
C LEU A 360 33.84 28.10 -37.82
N GLY A 361 32.96 27.96 -38.81
CA GLY A 361 31.58 27.51 -38.60
C GLY A 361 31.51 26.09 -38.05
N GLY A 362 32.34 25.17 -38.56
CA GLY A 362 32.43 23.79 -38.10
C GLY A 362 32.94 23.65 -36.67
N THR A 363 33.97 24.41 -36.30
CA THR A 363 34.50 24.43 -34.92
C THR A 363 33.51 25.01 -33.93
N LEU A 364 32.81 26.10 -34.28
CA LEU A 364 31.72 26.65 -33.46
C LEU A 364 30.55 25.67 -33.33
N LEU A 365 30.19 24.98 -34.41
CA LEU A 365 29.14 23.98 -34.40
C LEU A 365 29.48 22.78 -33.52
N THR A 366 30.70 22.25 -33.63
CA THR A 366 31.15 21.11 -32.81
C THR A 366 31.19 21.49 -31.33
N ALA A 367 31.64 22.70 -30.98
CA ALA A 367 31.54 23.24 -29.62
C ALA A 367 30.08 23.35 -29.14
N TRP A 368 29.17 23.82 -29.99
CA TRP A 368 27.73 23.90 -29.68
C TRP A 368 27.09 22.52 -29.48
N ILE A 369 27.42 21.54 -30.33
CA ILE A 369 26.94 20.16 -30.20
C ILE A 369 27.48 19.54 -28.91
N LEU A 370 28.77 19.73 -28.60
CA LEU A 370 29.36 19.23 -27.36
C LEU A 370 28.68 19.85 -26.14
N ALA A 371 28.42 21.17 -26.16
CA ALA A 371 27.67 21.85 -25.11
C ALA A 371 26.26 21.27 -24.95
N LEU A 372 25.53 21.03 -26.05
CA LEU A 372 24.21 20.39 -26.02
C LEU A 372 24.24 18.96 -25.49
N VAL A 373 25.24 18.17 -25.87
CA VAL A 373 25.39 16.78 -25.40
C VAL A 373 25.71 16.78 -23.91
N VAL A 374 26.60 17.67 -23.45
CA VAL A 374 26.92 17.84 -22.03
C VAL A 374 25.69 18.27 -21.24
N ASP A 375 24.94 19.26 -21.72
CA ASP A 375 23.71 19.74 -21.09
C ASP A 375 22.62 18.64 -21.04
N TRP A 376 22.47 17.86 -22.12
CA TRP A 376 21.57 16.71 -22.17
C TRP A 376 21.98 15.57 -21.23
N LEU A 377 23.27 15.26 -21.15
CA LEU A 377 23.83 14.28 -20.21
C LEU A 377 23.66 14.75 -18.76
N LEU A 378 23.88 16.04 -18.49
CA LEU A 378 23.65 16.68 -17.19
C LEU A 378 22.18 16.60 -16.81
N ALA A 379 21.26 16.99 -17.69
CA ALA A 379 19.82 16.92 -17.45
C ALA A 379 19.33 15.49 -17.16
N ARG A 380 19.90 14.47 -17.84
CA ARG A 380 19.61 13.05 -17.56
C ARG A 380 20.20 12.56 -16.24
N ARG A 381 21.44 12.95 -15.90
CA ARG A 381 22.08 12.55 -14.63
C ARG A 381 21.52 13.28 -13.42
N LEU A 382 20.99 14.49 -13.59
CA LEU A 382 20.45 15.32 -12.51
C LEU A 382 18.94 15.16 -12.28
N GLY A 383 18.25 14.31 -13.06
CA GLY A 383 16.82 14.05 -12.85
C GLY A 383 15.90 15.24 -13.16
N MET A 384 16.41 16.27 -13.85
CA MET A 384 15.72 17.54 -14.15
C MET A 384 14.69 17.43 -15.28
N ARG A 385 14.13 16.24 -15.53
CA ARG A 385 13.17 16.03 -16.61
C ARG A 385 11.77 16.38 -16.16
N GLU A 386 11.21 17.40 -16.80
CA GLU A 386 9.79 17.68 -16.70
C GLU A 386 8.97 16.52 -17.28
N PRO A 387 7.82 16.21 -16.68
CA PRO A 387 6.90 15.21 -17.23
C PRO A 387 6.35 15.70 -18.58
N PRO A 388 6.06 14.78 -19.52
CA PRO A 388 5.49 15.15 -20.81
C PRO A 388 4.11 15.81 -20.65
N PRO A 389 3.75 16.74 -21.55
CA PRO A 389 2.45 17.39 -21.53
C PRO A 389 1.32 16.36 -21.68
N LEU A 390 0.18 16.65 -21.07
CA LEU A 390 -1.02 15.84 -21.19
C LEU A 390 -1.94 16.42 -22.27
N ALA A 391 -2.67 15.54 -22.96
CA ALA A 391 -3.71 15.94 -23.89
C ALA A 391 -4.83 16.69 -23.14
N ALA A 392 -5.48 17.63 -23.82
CA ALA A 392 -6.59 18.38 -23.24
C ALA A 392 -7.72 17.45 -22.79
N GLY A 393 -8.35 17.76 -21.65
CA GLY A 393 -9.41 16.95 -21.04
C GLY A 393 -8.93 15.69 -20.31
N THR A 394 -7.63 15.40 -20.28
CA THR A 394 -7.12 14.24 -19.52
C THR A 394 -7.37 14.42 -18.02
N PRO A 395 -7.98 13.45 -17.33
CA PRO A 395 -8.12 13.49 -15.88
C PRO A 395 -6.77 13.26 -15.20
N TYR A 396 -6.45 14.06 -14.17
CA TYR A 396 -5.18 13.93 -13.45
C TYR A 396 -5.33 14.08 -11.94
N VAL A 397 -4.37 13.48 -11.21
CA VAL A 397 -4.14 13.68 -9.78
C VAL A 397 -2.83 14.42 -9.60
N LEU A 398 -2.83 15.48 -8.79
CA LEU A 398 -1.66 16.29 -8.50
C LEU A 398 -1.10 15.92 -7.12
N LEU A 399 0.16 15.57 -7.03
CA LEU A 399 0.87 15.35 -5.76
C LEU A 399 1.88 16.48 -5.59
N VAL A 400 1.79 17.23 -4.49
CA VAL A 400 2.63 18.38 -4.18
C VAL A 400 3.53 18.02 -3.00
N GLU A 401 4.85 18.07 -3.26
CA GLU A 401 5.91 17.65 -2.33
C GLU A 401 5.76 16.18 -1.88
N GLY A 402 6.48 15.78 -0.82
CA GLY A 402 6.34 14.48 -0.17
C GLY A 402 7.21 13.36 -0.70
N ASP A 403 8.17 13.62 -1.60
CA ASP A 403 9.22 12.71 -2.08
C ASP A 403 8.76 11.24 -2.19
N ARG A 404 9.18 10.41 -1.23
CA ARG A 404 8.88 8.96 -1.17
C ARG A 404 7.42 8.62 -0.94
N LEU A 405 6.74 9.42 -0.11
CA LEU A 405 5.30 9.26 0.11
C LEU A 405 4.57 9.52 -1.20
N ALA A 406 4.95 10.55 -1.94
CA ALA A 406 4.37 10.84 -3.26
C ALA A 406 4.66 9.71 -4.27
N GLU A 407 5.89 9.19 -4.31
CA GLU A 407 6.24 8.03 -5.15
C GLU A 407 5.40 6.79 -4.78
N ARG A 408 5.22 6.52 -3.48
CA ARG A 408 4.42 5.38 -3.01
C ARG A 408 2.95 5.54 -3.36
N ILE A 409 2.38 6.73 -3.16
CA ILE A 409 0.99 7.04 -3.53
C ILE A 409 0.79 6.91 -5.05
N GLU A 410 1.73 7.40 -5.87
CA GLU A 410 1.68 7.24 -7.33
C GLU A 410 1.62 5.76 -7.73
N GLY A 411 2.36 4.88 -7.05
CA GLY A 411 2.32 3.44 -7.29
C GLY A 411 1.01 2.75 -6.89
N LEU A 412 0.29 3.30 -5.89
CA LEU A 412 -0.98 2.77 -5.39
C LEU A 412 -2.20 3.26 -6.18
N LEU A 413 -2.08 4.40 -6.85
CA LEU A 413 -3.12 4.95 -7.70
C LEU A 413 -3.25 4.14 -9.02
N PRO A 414 -4.48 3.94 -9.52
CA PRO A 414 -4.71 3.14 -10.72
C PRO A 414 -4.10 3.83 -11.96
N HIS A 415 -3.31 3.10 -12.73
CA HIS A 415 -2.62 3.58 -13.94
C HIS A 415 -3.53 3.69 -15.18
N GLY A 416 -4.84 3.81 -14.96
CA GLY A 416 -5.87 3.81 -16.01
C GLY A 416 -5.93 5.12 -16.81
N ARG A 417 -7.12 5.70 -16.95
CA ARG A 417 -7.30 6.99 -17.66
C ARG A 417 -6.73 8.17 -16.88
N THR A 418 -6.61 8.04 -15.56
CA THR A 418 -6.09 9.08 -14.68
C THR A 418 -4.57 9.12 -14.71
N ARG A 419 -3.99 10.31 -14.88
CA ARG A 419 -2.54 10.50 -14.86
C ARG A 419 -2.12 11.16 -13.55
N VAL A 420 -1.10 10.61 -12.90
CA VAL A 420 -0.50 11.24 -11.71
C VAL A 420 0.58 12.23 -12.16
N ARG A 421 0.64 13.39 -11.52
CA ARG A 421 1.63 14.44 -11.75
C ARG A 421 2.19 14.92 -10.42
N ARG A 422 3.51 14.93 -10.31
CA ARG A 422 4.22 15.37 -9.10
C ARG A 422 4.77 16.79 -9.27
N VAL A 423 4.72 17.57 -8.21
CA VAL A 423 5.29 18.90 -8.06
C VAL A 423 6.27 18.85 -6.90
N ARG A 424 7.48 19.37 -7.10
CA ARG A 424 8.52 19.37 -6.08
C ARG A 424 9.44 20.57 -6.25
N ALA A 425 9.89 21.17 -5.15
CA ALA A 425 10.92 22.19 -5.18
C ALA A 425 12.25 21.66 -5.79
N ALA A 426 12.99 22.50 -6.51
CA ALA A 426 14.26 22.11 -7.13
C ALA A 426 15.33 21.79 -6.06
N GLY A 427 15.96 20.59 -6.11
CA GLY A 427 17.13 20.30 -5.26
C GLY A 427 17.33 18.84 -4.79
N GLN A 428 16.33 17.97 -4.83
CA GLN A 428 16.46 16.58 -4.37
C GLN A 428 16.62 15.59 -5.53
N ARG A 429 17.46 14.57 -5.31
CA ARG A 429 17.82 13.51 -6.26
C ARG A 429 16.71 12.44 -6.31
N GLU A 430 15.95 12.40 -7.39
CA GLU A 430 15.07 11.26 -7.70
C GLU A 430 15.09 10.92 -9.19
N THR A 431 14.75 9.67 -9.49
CA THR A 431 14.71 9.08 -10.84
C THR A 431 13.45 9.45 -11.62
N THR A 432 12.45 10.02 -10.96
CA THR A 432 11.07 10.08 -11.44
C THR A 432 10.72 11.55 -11.79
N PRO A 433 10.16 11.84 -12.99
CA PRO A 433 9.94 13.22 -13.45
C PRO A 433 8.90 13.97 -12.59
N ALA A 434 9.19 15.22 -12.26
CA ALA A 434 8.34 16.11 -11.46
C ALA A 434 8.44 17.56 -11.97
N PHE A 435 7.40 18.35 -11.72
CA PHE A 435 7.43 19.79 -12.00
C PHE A 435 8.24 20.53 -10.91
N PRO A 436 9.08 21.51 -11.28
CA PRO A 436 9.92 22.25 -10.34
C PRO A 436 9.15 23.27 -9.49
N SER A 437 7.92 23.62 -9.88
CA SER A 437 7.05 24.52 -9.11
C SER A 437 5.57 24.29 -9.42
N LEU A 438 4.72 24.62 -8.45
CA LEU A 438 3.27 24.49 -8.56
C LEU A 438 2.70 25.34 -9.69
N ASP A 439 3.14 26.60 -9.81
CA ASP A 439 2.70 27.50 -10.89
C ASP A 439 3.03 26.97 -12.28
N ARG A 440 4.17 26.28 -12.43
CA ARG A 440 4.54 25.67 -13.72
C ARG A 440 3.65 24.49 -14.04
N ALA A 441 3.36 23.64 -13.06
CA ALA A 441 2.44 22.51 -13.21
C ALA A 441 1.03 23.01 -13.59
N LEU A 442 0.50 24.00 -12.87
CA LEU A 442 -0.83 24.55 -13.10
C LEU A 442 -0.95 25.25 -14.47
N ARG A 443 0.12 25.87 -14.98
CA ARG A 443 0.13 26.45 -16.33
C ARG A 443 0.07 25.38 -17.42
N GLN A 444 0.81 24.28 -17.28
CA GLN A 444 0.79 23.20 -18.27
C GLN A 444 -0.50 22.38 -18.21
N LEU A 445 -1.07 22.19 -17.02
CA LEU A 445 -2.27 21.38 -16.79
C LEU A 445 -3.58 22.18 -16.89
N ARG A 446 -3.53 23.45 -17.33
CA ARG A 446 -4.69 24.36 -17.41
C ARG A 446 -5.88 23.82 -18.20
N HIS A 447 -5.62 22.97 -19.20
CA HIS A 447 -6.62 22.39 -20.10
C HIS A 447 -6.96 20.94 -19.73
N CYS A 448 -6.48 20.46 -18.58
CA CYS A 448 -6.73 19.11 -18.07
C CYS A 448 -7.74 19.15 -16.91
N HIS A 449 -8.36 18.01 -16.59
CA HIS A 449 -9.36 17.93 -15.53
C HIS A 449 -8.74 17.43 -14.22
N CYS A 450 -8.62 18.30 -13.22
CA CYS A 450 -8.09 17.92 -11.91
C CYS A 450 -9.14 17.12 -11.13
N LEU A 451 -8.80 15.87 -10.77
CA LEU A 451 -9.68 15.00 -9.98
C LEU A 451 -9.39 15.09 -8.48
N ALA A 452 -8.10 15.12 -8.13
CA ALA A 452 -7.65 15.18 -6.74
C ALA A 452 -6.27 15.83 -6.62
N VAL A 453 -5.99 16.35 -5.44
CA VAL A 453 -4.75 17.02 -5.08
C VAL A 453 -4.30 16.52 -3.71
N ALA A 454 -3.03 16.13 -3.59
CA ALA A 454 -2.39 15.81 -2.32
C ALA A 454 -1.32 16.85 -2.01
N VAL A 455 -1.30 17.39 -0.79
CA VAL A 455 -0.23 18.26 -0.29
C VAL A 455 0.48 17.55 0.86
N LEU A 456 1.75 17.19 0.63
CA LEU A 456 2.44 16.15 1.38
C LEU A 456 3.71 16.65 2.11
N ASP A 457 3.88 17.97 2.27
CA ASP A 457 5.00 18.54 3.03
C ASP A 457 4.88 18.20 4.53
N LYS A 458 5.96 18.39 5.28
CA LYS A 458 6.00 18.18 6.72
C LYS A 458 5.36 19.33 7.50
N ASP A 459 5.34 20.54 6.95
CA ASP A 459 4.73 21.71 7.59
C ASP A 459 3.22 21.78 7.31
N LEU A 460 2.42 21.61 8.36
CA LEU A 460 0.95 21.67 8.27
C LEU A 460 0.47 23.04 7.78
N MET A 461 1.07 24.15 8.22
CA MET A 461 0.56 25.48 7.88
C MET A 461 0.78 25.77 6.39
N ALA A 462 1.98 25.46 5.89
CA ALA A 462 2.30 25.55 4.47
C ALA A 462 1.39 24.62 3.63
N ASN A 463 1.10 23.42 4.14
CA ASN A 463 0.19 22.50 3.48
C ASN A 463 -1.23 23.04 3.40
N LEU A 464 -1.76 23.61 4.49
CA LEU A 464 -3.10 24.18 4.53
C LEU A 464 -3.22 25.41 3.62
N GLU A 465 -2.24 26.31 3.63
CA GLU A 465 -2.21 27.47 2.74
C GLU A 465 -2.27 27.04 1.26
N THR A 466 -1.44 26.05 0.89
CA THR A 466 -1.41 25.48 -0.46
C THR A 466 -2.73 24.79 -0.80
N ALA A 467 -3.28 24.01 0.12
CA ALA A 467 -4.53 23.27 -0.09
C ALA A 467 -5.74 24.20 -0.27
N LEU A 468 -5.87 25.24 0.54
CA LEU A 468 -6.95 26.23 0.43
C LEU A 468 -6.85 27.01 -0.89
N THR A 469 -5.65 27.42 -1.29
CA THR A 469 -5.41 28.07 -2.59
C THR A 469 -5.82 27.17 -3.76
N LEU A 470 -5.57 25.86 -3.65
CA LEU A 470 -5.95 24.88 -4.67
C LEU A 470 -7.44 24.53 -4.60
N GLN A 471 -8.08 24.61 -3.44
CA GLN A 471 -9.52 24.43 -3.27
C GLN A 471 -10.31 25.51 -4.00
N ASP A 472 -9.90 26.78 -3.88
CA ASP A 472 -10.51 27.90 -4.61
C ASP A 472 -10.42 27.71 -6.13
N ARG A 473 -9.30 27.16 -6.60
CA ARG A 473 -9.07 26.89 -8.03
C ARG A 473 -9.77 25.64 -8.54
N PHE A 474 -9.92 24.61 -7.69
CA PHE A 474 -10.51 23.33 -8.03
C PHE A 474 -11.58 22.91 -7.00
N PRO A 475 -12.76 23.56 -6.97
CA PRO A 475 -13.77 23.32 -5.93
C PRO A 475 -14.36 21.91 -5.89
N ARG A 476 -14.22 21.15 -6.97
CA ARG A 476 -14.72 19.77 -7.10
C ARG A 476 -13.62 18.71 -6.92
N ALA A 477 -12.37 19.11 -6.80
CA ALA A 477 -11.27 18.17 -6.60
C ALA A 477 -11.24 17.71 -5.14
N ARG A 478 -10.93 16.43 -4.93
CA ARG A 478 -10.65 15.92 -3.58
C ARG A 478 -9.28 16.44 -3.13
N LEU A 479 -9.19 16.92 -1.90
CA LEU A 479 -7.94 17.45 -1.34
C LEU A 479 -7.53 16.60 -0.15
N ALA A 480 -6.30 16.08 -0.17
CA ALA A 480 -5.70 15.37 0.96
C ALA A 480 -4.46 16.13 1.44
N VAL A 481 -4.39 16.39 2.75
CA VAL A 481 -3.33 17.18 3.36
C VAL A 481 -2.63 16.36 4.44
N ARG A 482 -1.30 16.33 4.39
CA ARG A 482 -0.49 15.76 5.47
C ARG A 482 -0.47 16.68 6.69
N SER A 483 -0.68 16.11 7.87
CA SER A 483 -0.50 16.78 9.16
C SER A 483 0.53 16.06 10.03
N GLN A 484 1.33 16.81 10.78
CA GLN A 484 2.20 16.27 11.84
C GLN A 484 2.02 17.03 13.17
N SER A 485 0.92 17.75 13.33
CA SER A 485 0.66 18.49 14.57
C SER A 485 0.56 17.54 15.77
N ARG A 486 1.00 18.02 16.94
CA ARG A 486 1.04 17.24 18.20
C ARG A 486 -0.34 17.06 18.86
N GLY A 487 -1.44 17.26 18.12
CA GLY A 487 -2.82 17.19 18.62
C GLY A 487 -3.76 16.54 17.62
N ARG A 488 -4.90 16.00 18.12
CA ARG A 488 -5.91 15.24 17.35
C ARG A 488 -6.26 15.93 16.02
N SER A 489 -6.03 15.25 14.91
CA SER A 489 -6.40 15.73 13.56
C SER A 489 -7.91 15.78 13.31
N ASP A 490 -8.71 15.04 14.10
CA ASP A 490 -10.16 14.90 13.92
C ASP A 490 -10.94 16.23 13.97
N GLY A 491 -10.39 17.27 14.62
CA GLY A 491 -11.01 18.60 14.66
C GLY A 491 -10.75 19.46 13.42
N LEU A 492 -9.62 19.26 12.73
CA LEU A 492 -9.23 20.10 11.58
C LEU A 492 -10.07 19.78 10.34
N GLY A 493 -10.44 18.51 10.13
CA GLY A 493 -11.32 18.12 9.02
C GLY A 493 -12.72 18.72 9.10
N GLN A 494 -13.21 19.04 10.31
CA GLN A 494 -14.51 19.71 10.51
C GLN A 494 -14.45 21.20 10.14
N LEU A 495 -13.28 21.83 10.29
CA LEU A 495 -13.09 23.25 9.98
C LEU A 495 -12.94 23.50 8.48
N PHE A 496 -12.47 22.52 7.71
CA PHE A 496 -12.20 22.65 6.28
C PHE A 496 -12.98 21.60 5.48
N PRO A 497 -14.29 21.82 5.22
CA PRO A 497 -15.10 20.88 4.46
C PRO A 497 -14.51 20.66 3.06
N GLY A 498 -14.33 19.40 2.67
CA GLY A 498 -13.75 19.00 1.39
C GLY A 498 -12.22 18.80 1.40
N VAL A 499 -11.55 19.05 2.53
CA VAL A 499 -10.13 18.74 2.72
C VAL A 499 -9.96 17.64 3.77
N GLU A 500 -9.40 16.51 3.35
CA GLU A 500 -9.06 15.40 4.24
C GLU A 500 -7.68 15.61 4.85
N VAL A 501 -7.64 15.88 6.17
CA VAL A 501 -6.38 16.08 6.91
C VAL A 501 -5.94 14.75 7.52
N ILE A 502 -4.79 14.24 7.08
CA ILE A 502 -4.29 12.91 7.41
C ILE A 502 -3.01 13.04 8.22
N ASN A 503 -3.01 12.53 9.46
CA ASN A 503 -1.82 12.40 10.28
C ASN A 503 -1.22 10.99 10.16
N PRO A 504 -0.13 10.79 9.39
CA PRO A 504 0.45 9.47 9.19
C PRO A 504 1.03 8.88 10.48
N LEU A 505 1.44 9.70 11.46
CA LEU A 505 2.00 9.18 12.72
C LEU A 505 0.93 8.56 13.61
N GLU A 506 -0.25 9.18 13.70
CA GLU A 506 -1.38 8.62 14.45
C GLU A 506 -1.90 7.34 13.80
N LEU A 507 -2.00 7.33 12.47
CA LEU A 507 -2.47 6.14 11.71
C LEU A 507 -1.48 4.98 11.78
N ALA A 508 -0.18 5.26 11.69
CA ALA A 508 0.86 4.23 11.77
C ALA A 508 0.99 3.64 13.19
N ALA A 509 0.45 4.29 14.22
CA ALA A 509 0.58 3.81 15.59
C ALA A 509 -0.01 2.41 15.78
N GLU A 510 -1.18 2.13 15.21
CA GLU A 510 -1.78 0.79 15.28
C GLU A 510 -0.92 -0.27 14.57
N ALA A 511 -0.32 0.08 13.44
CA ALA A 511 0.59 -0.82 12.74
C ALA A 511 1.87 -1.09 13.54
N VAL A 512 2.47 -0.04 14.12
CA VAL A 512 3.65 -0.17 14.98
C VAL A 512 3.36 -1.02 16.22
N VAL A 513 2.17 -0.86 16.81
CA VAL A 513 1.72 -1.68 17.95
C VAL A 513 1.46 -3.13 17.52
N ALA A 514 0.83 -3.37 16.37
CA ALA A 514 0.70 -4.72 15.83
C ALA A 514 2.06 -5.39 15.61
N THR A 515 3.04 -4.65 15.08
CA THR A 515 4.42 -5.15 14.95
C THR A 515 5.09 -5.40 16.30
N ALA A 516 4.74 -4.64 17.35
CA ALA A 516 5.18 -4.95 18.70
C ALA A 516 4.63 -6.31 19.19
N PHE A 517 3.37 -6.64 18.87
CA PHE A 517 2.74 -7.94 19.15
C PHE A 517 3.32 -9.08 18.31
N GLY A 518 3.86 -8.76 17.12
CA GLY A 518 4.60 -9.68 16.26
C GLY A 518 4.10 -9.80 14.85
N GLU A 519 3.16 -8.94 14.51
CA GLU A 519 2.53 -8.91 13.21
C GLU A 519 3.38 -8.12 12.22
N ARG A 520 3.53 -8.67 11.01
CA ARG A 520 4.17 -7.95 9.91
C ARG A 520 3.14 -7.16 9.15
N VAL A 521 3.03 -5.88 9.49
CA VAL A 521 2.08 -4.98 8.83
C VAL A 521 2.67 -4.50 7.51
N ARG A 522 1.95 -4.79 6.43
CA ARG A 522 2.27 -4.33 5.09
C ARG A 522 1.77 -2.91 4.84
N GLU A 523 0.55 -2.61 5.29
CA GLU A 523 -0.12 -1.34 5.02
C GLU A 523 -1.28 -1.09 6.00
N VAL A 524 -1.54 0.19 6.28
CA VAL A 524 -2.72 0.66 7.00
C VAL A 524 -3.75 1.15 6.00
N LEU A 525 -4.98 0.66 6.13
CA LEU A 525 -6.13 1.09 5.36
C LEU A 525 -7.14 1.75 6.30
N ARG A 526 -7.57 2.97 5.96
CA ARG A 526 -8.68 3.62 6.67
C ARG A 526 -9.97 3.41 5.91
N ILE A 527 -10.88 2.66 6.50
CA ILE A 527 -12.13 2.19 5.90
C ILE A 527 -13.25 2.40 6.91
N ALA A 528 -14.32 3.10 6.51
CA ALA A 528 -15.44 3.46 7.40
C ALA A 528 -15.00 4.03 8.76
N ASP A 529 -14.06 4.99 8.72
CA ASP A 529 -13.47 5.65 9.90
C ASP A 529 -12.73 4.74 10.89
N ARG A 530 -12.40 3.52 10.48
CA ARG A 530 -11.59 2.58 11.25
C ARG A 530 -10.31 2.22 10.51
N ASN A 531 -9.27 1.96 11.28
CA ASN A 531 -8.01 1.47 10.75
C ASN A 531 -8.08 -0.05 10.65
N LEU A 532 -7.86 -0.58 9.45
CA LEU A 532 -7.64 -1.99 9.19
C LEU A 532 -6.20 -2.17 8.73
N LEU A 533 -5.58 -3.24 9.22
CA LEU A 533 -4.19 -3.56 8.97
C LEU A 533 -4.13 -4.72 7.98
N LEU A 534 -3.37 -4.53 6.91
CA LEU A 534 -3.01 -5.60 5.97
C LEU A 534 -1.73 -6.27 6.48
N ILE A 535 -1.82 -7.56 6.81
CA ILE A 535 -0.76 -8.25 7.55
C ILE A 535 -0.34 -9.52 6.85
N ASP A 536 0.97 -9.71 6.75
CA ASP A 536 1.57 -10.96 6.34
C ASP A 536 1.75 -11.85 7.58
N TYR A 537 1.02 -12.95 7.61
CA TYR A 537 0.99 -13.89 8.73
C TYR A 537 1.62 -15.21 8.32
N GLN A 538 2.45 -15.77 9.20
CA GLN A 538 3.06 -17.08 8.99
C GLN A 538 2.68 -17.98 10.17
N VAL A 539 1.93 -19.04 9.90
CA VAL A 539 1.47 -19.98 10.93
C VAL A 539 2.66 -20.83 11.36
N ILE A 540 3.08 -20.70 12.60
CA ILE A 540 4.16 -21.50 13.20
C ILE A 540 3.59 -22.63 14.04
N GLU A 541 4.44 -23.61 14.39
CA GLU A 541 4.04 -24.66 15.32
C GLU A 541 3.76 -24.06 16.71
N GLY A 542 2.65 -24.46 17.34
CA GLY A 542 2.20 -23.89 18.62
C GLY A 542 1.46 -22.54 18.53
N ASP A 543 1.25 -22.00 17.32
CA ASP A 543 0.43 -20.81 17.09
C ASP A 543 -1.04 -21.08 17.44
N THR A 544 -1.73 -20.08 17.99
CA THR A 544 -3.18 -20.05 18.22
C THR A 544 -4.02 -20.32 16.96
N LEU A 545 -3.46 -20.09 15.76
CA LEU A 545 -4.11 -20.37 14.48
C LEU A 545 -3.87 -21.79 13.96
N ALA A 546 -2.83 -22.49 14.43
CA ALA A 546 -2.51 -23.83 13.94
C ALA A 546 -3.63 -24.82 14.29
N GLY A 547 -4.08 -25.61 13.31
CA GLY A 547 -5.20 -26.54 13.45
C GLY A 547 -6.58 -25.88 13.45
N GLN A 548 -6.67 -24.55 13.42
CA GLN A 548 -7.95 -23.86 13.31
C GLN A 548 -8.42 -23.78 11.86
N ARG A 549 -9.74 -23.80 11.68
CA ARG A 549 -10.36 -23.55 10.37
C ARG A 549 -10.46 -22.06 10.08
N LEU A 550 -10.33 -21.70 8.80
CA LEU A 550 -10.38 -20.30 8.37
C LEU A 550 -11.70 -19.59 8.71
N ASP A 551 -12.84 -20.27 8.76
CA ASP A 551 -14.10 -19.69 9.20
C ASP A 551 -14.12 -19.36 10.70
N ALA A 552 -13.53 -20.23 11.53
CA ALA A 552 -13.39 -20.03 12.96
C ALA A 552 -12.40 -18.90 13.24
N VAL A 553 -11.30 -18.84 12.50
CA VAL A 553 -10.37 -17.71 12.56
C VAL A 553 -11.07 -16.42 12.14
N ALA A 554 -11.82 -16.43 11.02
CA ALA A 554 -12.41 -15.23 10.48
C ALA A 554 -13.49 -14.63 11.40
N THR A 555 -14.40 -15.45 11.89
CA THR A 555 -15.52 -15.00 12.73
C THR A 555 -15.18 -15.00 14.22
N GLY A 556 -14.31 -15.90 14.67
CA GLY A 556 -13.91 -16.03 16.07
C GLY A 556 -12.96 -14.92 16.52
N TYR A 557 -11.96 -14.58 15.69
CA TYR A 557 -11.02 -13.49 15.97
C TYR A 557 -11.39 -12.17 15.29
N GLY A 558 -12.26 -12.19 14.26
CA GLY A 558 -12.63 -10.99 13.52
C GLY A 558 -11.54 -10.53 12.54
N VAL A 559 -10.97 -11.48 11.80
CA VAL A 559 -9.94 -11.24 10.77
C VAL A 559 -10.43 -11.74 9.42
N ILE A 560 -9.94 -11.18 8.31
CA ILE A 560 -10.38 -11.58 6.97
C ILE A 560 -9.21 -12.17 6.21
N PRO A 561 -9.19 -13.50 5.95
CA PRO A 561 -8.18 -14.12 5.11
C PRO A 561 -8.37 -13.66 3.66
N LEU A 562 -7.33 -13.03 3.10
CA LEU A 562 -7.31 -12.49 1.73
C LEU A 562 -6.57 -13.40 0.77
N SER A 563 -5.46 -13.98 1.20
CA SER A 563 -4.76 -15.01 0.44
C SER A 563 -4.10 -16.03 1.37
N LEU A 564 -3.90 -17.25 0.85
CA LEU A 564 -3.24 -18.35 1.53
C LEU A 564 -2.30 -19.06 0.57
N VAL A 565 -1.09 -19.33 1.04
CA VAL A 565 -0.09 -20.19 0.43
C VAL A 565 0.12 -21.36 1.40
N ALA A 566 -0.25 -22.56 0.96
CA ALA A 566 -0.09 -23.75 1.78
C ALA A 566 1.39 -24.12 1.92
N ALA A 567 1.77 -24.72 3.04
CA ALA A 567 3.14 -25.17 3.29
C ALA A 567 3.68 -26.01 2.11
N GLY A 568 4.83 -25.62 1.56
CA GLY A 568 5.49 -26.32 0.45
C GLY A 568 4.84 -26.14 -0.92
N GLN A 569 3.83 -25.25 -1.05
CA GLN A 569 3.22 -24.90 -2.32
C GLN A 569 3.59 -23.46 -2.71
N ASP A 570 3.77 -23.21 -4.02
CA ASP A 570 4.02 -21.85 -4.54
C ASP A 570 2.74 -21.16 -5.04
N ASN A 571 1.60 -21.87 -5.03
CA ASN A 571 0.36 -21.35 -5.57
C ASN A 571 -0.42 -20.55 -4.51
N GLU A 572 -0.46 -19.24 -4.69
CA GLU A 572 -1.26 -18.33 -3.86
C GLU A 572 -2.74 -18.44 -4.19
N GLN A 573 -3.53 -18.87 -3.20
CA GLN A 573 -4.98 -18.94 -3.29
C GLN A 573 -5.57 -17.61 -2.80
N VAL A 574 -6.06 -16.79 -3.73
CA VAL A 574 -6.76 -15.54 -3.42
C VAL A 574 -8.20 -15.84 -2.97
N LEU A 575 -8.63 -15.25 -1.85
CA LEU A 575 -9.89 -15.51 -1.16
C LEU A 575 -10.11 -17.02 -0.91
N PRO A 576 -9.27 -17.65 -0.06
CA PRO A 576 -9.32 -19.08 0.19
C PRO A 576 -10.68 -19.55 0.73
N SER A 577 -10.96 -20.84 0.55
CA SER A 577 -12.16 -21.46 1.14
C SER A 577 -12.09 -21.38 2.66
N LEU A 578 -13.17 -20.90 3.29
CA LEU A 578 -13.26 -20.80 4.74
C LEU A 578 -13.30 -22.17 5.44
N GLU A 579 -13.51 -23.26 4.70
CA GLU A 579 -13.46 -24.64 5.22
C GLU A 579 -12.03 -25.19 5.37
N ARG A 580 -11.01 -24.48 4.87
CA ARG A 580 -9.61 -24.91 4.98
C ARG A 580 -9.14 -24.84 6.43
N VAL A 581 -8.54 -25.93 6.89
CA VAL A 581 -7.79 -26.02 8.16
C VAL A 581 -6.37 -25.50 7.95
N LEU A 582 -5.93 -24.58 8.79
CA LEU A 582 -4.58 -24.02 8.79
C LEU A 582 -3.59 -25.02 9.39
N GLN A 583 -2.42 -25.13 8.76
CA GLN A 583 -1.32 -25.98 9.22
C GLN A 583 -0.08 -25.13 9.53
N ALA A 584 0.79 -25.63 10.39
CA ALA A 584 2.10 -25.02 10.60
C ALA A 584 2.87 -24.97 9.26
N GLY A 585 3.48 -23.83 8.97
CA GLY A 585 4.12 -23.52 7.69
C GLY A 585 3.21 -22.86 6.66
N ASP A 586 1.88 -22.83 6.86
CA ASP A 586 0.98 -22.06 6.00
C ASP A 586 1.29 -20.56 6.15
N ALA A 587 1.22 -19.83 5.05
CA ALA A 587 1.42 -18.39 5.05
C ALA A 587 0.22 -17.69 4.42
N MET A 588 -0.28 -16.64 5.08
CA MET A 588 -1.51 -15.98 4.69
C MET A 588 -1.38 -14.47 4.77
N VAL A 589 -2.15 -13.77 3.95
CA VAL A 589 -2.34 -12.33 4.10
C VAL A 589 -3.74 -12.08 4.63
N VAL A 590 -3.83 -11.34 5.73
CA VAL A 590 -5.09 -11.04 6.40
C VAL A 590 -5.35 -9.54 6.46
N LEU A 591 -6.62 -9.18 6.44
CA LEU A 591 -7.11 -7.85 6.78
C LEU A 591 -7.77 -7.91 8.14
N ALA A 592 -7.25 -7.16 9.11
CA ALA A 592 -7.73 -7.24 10.49
C ALA A 592 -7.73 -5.87 11.19
N PRO A 593 -8.67 -5.61 12.10
CA PRO A 593 -8.51 -4.56 13.09
C PRO A 593 -7.46 -4.96 14.13
N LEU A 594 -6.84 -3.97 14.79
CA LEU A 594 -5.84 -4.25 15.83
C LEU A 594 -6.39 -5.10 16.99
N SER A 595 -7.67 -4.94 17.34
CA SER A 595 -8.35 -5.76 18.36
C SER A 595 -8.43 -7.23 17.98
N GLY A 596 -8.63 -7.55 16.69
CA GLY A 596 -8.65 -8.92 16.20
C GLY A 596 -7.29 -9.59 16.30
N LEU A 597 -6.22 -8.86 15.99
CA LEU A 597 -4.84 -9.36 16.16
C LEU A 597 -4.48 -9.59 17.62
N ARG A 598 -4.92 -8.69 18.50
CA ARG A 598 -4.74 -8.89 19.94
C ARG A 598 -5.51 -10.14 20.42
N ALA A 599 -6.69 -10.41 19.87
CA ALA A 599 -7.44 -11.60 20.18
C ALA A 599 -6.73 -12.88 19.69
N VAL A 600 -6.12 -12.86 18.50
CA VAL A 600 -5.26 -13.94 17.99
C VAL A 600 -4.10 -14.17 18.95
N GLU A 601 -3.34 -13.13 19.28
CA GLU A 601 -2.20 -13.22 20.19
C GLU A 601 -2.56 -13.76 21.58
N ALA A 602 -3.73 -13.38 22.11
CA ALA A 602 -4.21 -13.85 23.40
C ALA A 602 -4.90 -15.23 23.35
N GLY A 603 -5.10 -15.82 22.16
CA GLY A 603 -5.90 -17.03 21.97
C GLY A 603 -7.37 -16.84 22.37
N ALA A 604 -7.85 -15.60 22.40
CA ALA A 604 -9.18 -15.23 22.89
C ALA A 604 -10.24 -15.32 21.76
N MET A 605 -10.43 -16.52 21.22
CA MET A 605 -11.42 -16.77 20.17
C MET A 605 -12.85 -16.70 20.73
N ARG A 606 -13.75 -16.00 20.02
CA ARG A 606 -15.18 -16.03 20.38
C ARG A 606 -15.76 -17.43 20.17
N PRO A 607 -16.59 -17.92 21.10
CA PRO A 607 -17.13 -19.27 20.98
C PRO A 607 -18.11 -19.38 19.81
N PRO A 608 -18.17 -20.55 19.14
CA PRO A 608 -19.19 -20.86 18.17
C PRO A 608 -20.59 -20.88 18.80
N LEU A 609 -21.56 -20.22 18.15
CA LEU A 609 -22.93 -20.04 18.67
C LEU A 609 -24.00 -20.82 17.90
N TRP A 610 -23.63 -21.65 16.93
CA TRP A 610 -24.58 -22.37 16.08
C TRP A 610 -24.40 -23.87 16.17
N ARG A 611 -25.47 -24.64 15.94
CA ARG A 611 -25.42 -26.09 15.77
C ARG A 611 -26.31 -26.48 14.61
N LEU A 612 -25.98 -27.57 13.94
CA LEU A 612 -26.87 -28.18 12.97
C LEU A 612 -27.71 -29.24 13.68
N GLU A 613 -29.03 -29.11 13.61
CA GLU A 613 -29.97 -30.15 14.04
C GLU A 613 -30.37 -30.99 12.84
N LEU A 614 -30.04 -32.27 12.89
CA LEU A 614 -30.38 -33.28 11.90
C LEU A 614 -31.73 -33.87 12.33
N GLN A 615 -32.75 -33.70 11.49
CA GLN A 615 -34.15 -33.98 11.85
C GLN A 615 -34.70 -35.23 11.16
N GLY A 616 -34.20 -35.54 9.95
CA GLY A 616 -34.70 -36.66 9.16
C GLY A 616 -33.83 -36.96 7.94
N THR A 617 -34.14 -38.05 7.26
CA THR A 617 -33.56 -38.42 5.96
C THR A 617 -34.65 -38.45 4.90
N GLY A 618 -34.44 -37.73 3.79
CA GLY A 618 -35.32 -37.75 2.64
C GLY A 618 -35.16 -39.00 1.77
N PRO A 619 -36.06 -39.24 0.82
CA PRO A 619 -35.94 -40.33 -0.15
C PRO A 619 -34.68 -40.13 -1.02
N GLY A 620 -33.77 -41.12 -0.99
CA GLY A 620 -32.50 -41.06 -1.74
C GLY A 620 -31.33 -40.41 -1.00
N ALA A 621 -31.43 -40.24 0.33
CA ALA A 621 -30.35 -39.65 1.12
C ALA A 621 -29.05 -40.49 1.08
N ASP A 622 -27.92 -39.83 0.82
CA ASP A 622 -26.60 -40.46 0.86
C ASP A 622 -25.99 -40.36 2.27
N LEU A 623 -26.33 -41.34 3.11
CA LEU A 623 -25.84 -41.42 4.48
C LEU A 623 -24.33 -41.66 4.56
N PHE A 624 -23.72 -42.27 3.54
CA PHE A 624 -22.29 -42.53 3.54
C PHE A 624 -21.51 -41.24 3.31
N GLU A 625 -21.88 -40.47 2.29
CA GLU A 625 -21.29 -39.16 2.02
C GLU A 625 -21.58 -38.17 3.15
N ALA A 626 -22.79 -38.16 3.72
CA ALA A 626 -23.11 -37.31 4.87
C ALA A 626 -22.20 -37.61 6.07
N LYS A 627 -21.95 -38.90 6.34
CA LYS A 627 -21.05 -39.33 7.43
C LYS A 627 -19.60 -38.90 7.16
N MET A 628 -19.11 -39.08 5.93
CA MET A 628 -17.77 -38.64 5.52
C MET A 628 -17.61 -37.12 5.60
N LEU A 629 -18.66 -36.37 5.24
CA LEU A 629 -18.70 -34.92 5.35
C LEU A 629 -18.61 -34.45 6.80
N LEU A 630 -19.39 -35.03 7.72
CA LEU A 630 -19.30 -34.74 9.16
C LEU A 630 -17.91 -35.08 9.70
N ALA A 631 -17.37 -36.24 9.32
CA ALA A 631 -16.05 -36.71 9.75
C ALA A 631 -14.95 -35.71 9.37
N ARG A 632 -14.96 -35.26 8.11
CA ARG A 632 -14.05 -34.22 7.60
C ARG A 632 -14.25 -32.87 8.27
N HIS A 633 -15.50 -32.50 8.54
CA HIS A 633 -15.83 -31.18 9.09
C HIS A 633 -15.39 -31.02 10.55
N PHE A 634 -15.53 -32.08 11.35
CA PHE A 634 -15.20 -32.10 12.77
C PHE A 634 -13.81 -32.69 13.09
N ASP A 635 -13.06 -33.09 12.06
CA ASP A 635 -11.76 -33.76 12.17
C ASP A 635 -11.81 -34.98 13.12
N ARG A 636 -12.77 -35.86 12.85
CA ARG A 636 -13.05 -37.06 13.67
C ARG A 636 -13.29 -38.27 12.78
N PRO A 637 -13.02 -39.50 13.27
CA PRO A 637 -13.24 -40.70 12.48
C PRO A 637 -14.72 -40.87 12.12
N PRO A 638 -15.05 -41.41 10.93
CA PRO A 638 -16.44 -41.60 10.49
C PRO A 638 -17.31 -42.42 11.45
N GLY A 639 -16.72 -43.32 12.24
CA GLY A 639 -17.44 -44.11 13.24
C GLY A 639 -18.06 -43.25 14.36
N GLU A 640 -17.36 -42.19 14.79
CA GLU A 640 -17.87 -41.25 15.80
C GLU A 640 -18.97 -40.34 15.27
N MET A 641 -19.13 -40.25 13.95
CA MET A 641 -20.17 -39.45 13.32
C MET A 641 -21.47 -40.20 13.10
N ALA A 642 -21.46 -41.53 13.18
CA ALA A 642 -22.64 -42.36 13.00
C ALA A 642 -23.81 -42.02 13.95
N PRO A 643 -23.60 -41.73 15.25
CA PRO A 643 -24.69 -41.40 16.17
C PRO A 643 -25.47 -40.14 15.77
N TYR A 644 -24.83 -39.15 15.14
CA TYR A 644 -25.51 -37.94 14.68
C TYR A 644 -26.47 -38.21 13.51
N LEU A 645 -26.25 -39.29 12.77
CA LEU A 645 -27.11 -39.73 11.67
C LEU A 645 -28.11 -40.82 12.09
N ASP A 646 -28.03 -41.29 13.35
CA ASP A 646 -29.01 -42.22 13.92
C ASP A 646 -30.19 -41.44 14.51
N LEU A 647 -31.16 -41.18 13.63
CA LEU A 647 -32.33 -40.34 13.92
C LEU A 647 -33.49 -41.15 14.52
N ARG A 648 -33.25 -42.40 14.93
CA ARG A 648 -34.27 -43.29 15.53
C ARG A 648 -34.81 -42.75 16.85
N ASP A 649 -33.93 -42.11 17.64
CA ASP A 649 -34.23 -41.57 18.95
C ASP A 649 -34.64 -40.07 18.92
N GLY A 650 -34.81 -39.51 17.72
CA GLY A 650 -35.19 -38.11 17.50
C GLY A 650 -34.09 -37.26 16.86
N PRO A 651 -34.30 -35.93 16.79
CA PRO A 651 -33.35 -35.01 16.16
C PRO A 651 -32.00 -34.97 16.91
N GLN A 652 -30.91 -35.09 16.15
CA GLN A 652 -29.56 -35.07 16.70
C GLN A 652 -28.88 -33.72 16.43
N ARG A 653 -28.03 -33.26 17.35
CA ARG A 653 -27.39 -31.94 17.26
C ARG A 653 -25.88 -32.06 17.18
N THR A 654 -25.27 -31.44 16.18
CA THR A 654 -23.82 -31.42 16.02
C THR A 654 -23.13 -30.64 17.15
N PRO A 655 -21.79 -30.78 17.30
CA PRO A 655 -21.00 -29.83 18.07
C PRO A 655 -21.21 -28.38 17.60
N PRO A 656 -20.93 -27.38 18.46
CA PRO A 656 -20.98 -25.97 18.10
C PRO A 656 -20.14 -25.61 16.86
N LEU A 657 -20.67 -24.73 16.03
CA LEU A 657 -20.11 -24.23 14.77
C LEU A 657 -20.21 -22.71 14.70
N HIS A 658 -19.31 -22.11 13.90
CA HIS A 658 -19.44 -20.73 13.47
C HIS A 658 -20.47 -20.64 12.33
N GLN A 659 -21.20 -19.52 12.24
CA GLN A 659 -22.33 -19.37 11.32
C GLN A 659 -22.01 -19.69 9.85
N PRO A 660 -20.88 -19.21 9.26
CA PRO A 660 -20.56 -19.52 7.86
C PRO A 660 -20.42 -21.03 7.60
N SER A 661 -19.72 -21.75 8.48
CA SER A 661 -19.58 -23.21 8.36
C SER A 661 -20.88 -23.95 8.60
N ALA A 662 -21.67 -23.50 9.58
CA ALA A 662 -22.96 -24.09 9.87
C ALA A 662 -23.89 -23.99 8.65
N ARG A 663 -23.92 -22.84 7.96
CA ARG A 663 -24.68 -22.63 6.71
C ARG A 663 -24.15 -23.43 5.52
N SER A 664 -22.83 -23.50 5.35
CA SER A 664 -22.22 -24.35 4.31
C SER A 664 -22.55 -25.82 4.51
N LEU A 665 -22.50 -26.28 5.77
CA LEU A 665 -22.83 -27.65 6.17
C LEU A 665 -24.32 -27.96 5.96
N GLU A 666 -25.22 -27.07 6.40
CA GLU A 666 -26.68 -27.19 6.16
C GLU A 666 -26.99 -27.33 4.67
N THR A 667 -26.44 -26.44 3.84
CA THR A 667 -26.64 -26.44 2.39
C THR A 667 -26.18 -27.76 1.75
N THR A 668 -25.02 -28.25 2.17
CA THR A 668 -24.46 -29.50 1.64
C THR A 668 -25.23 -30.72 2.13
N MET A 669 -25.63 -30.76 3.41
CA MET A 669 -26.45 -31.83 3.98
C MET A 669 -27.81 -31.94 3.30
N ARG A 670 -28.47 -30.81 3.05
CA ARG A 670 -29.73 -30.78 2.29
C ARG A 670 -29.57 -31.32 0.87
N ARG A 671 -28.45 -31.02 0.21
CA ARG A 671 -28.14 -31.57 -1.13
C ARG A 671 -27.93 -33.09 -1.11
N LEU A 672 -27.42 -33.64 -0.01
CA LEU A 672 -27.28 -35.08 0.23
C LEU A 672 -28.59 -35.75 0.67
N GLY A 673 -29.71 -35.03 0.68
CA GLY A 673 -31.02 -35.56 1.07
C GLY A 673 -31.27 -35.62 2.58
N ILE A 674 -30.44 -34.98 3.40
CA ILE A 674 -30.62 -34.93 4.85
C ILE A 674 -31.47 -33.71 5.24
N GLN A 675 -32.56 -33.94 5.97
CA GLN A 675 -33.39 -32.88 6.55
C GLN A 675 -32.69 -32.32 7.78
N CYS A 676 -32.36 -31.03 7.75
CA CYS A 676 -31.64 -30.36 8.82
C CYS A 676 -32.02 -28.88 8.91
N ALA A 677 -31.85 -28.33 10.12
CA ALA A 677 -32.09 -26.94 10.45
C ALA A 677 -30.95 -26.37 11.29
N LEU A 678 -30.64 -25.09 11.08
CA LEU A 678 -29.69 -24.35 11.91
C LEU A 678 -30.37 -23.93 13.23
N ILE A 679 -29.70 -24.18 14.35
CA ILE A 679 -30.15 -23.73 15.67
C ILE A 679 -29.08 -22.86 16.30
N ARG A 680 -29.49 -21.70 16.80
CA ARG A 680 -28.62 -20.84 17.61
C ARG A 680 -28.60 -21.38 19.04
N ILE A 681 -27.41 -21.54 19.58
CA ILE A 681 -27.22 -21.83 21.00
C ILE A 681 -27.65 -20.55 21.73
N GLU A 682 -28.82 -20.60 22.39
CA GLU A 682 -29.18 -19.56 23.35
C GLU A 682 -28.09 -19.54 24.40
N ALA A 683 -27.29 -18.47 24.39
CA ALA A 683 -26.43 -18.19 25.52
C ALA A 683 -27.36 -18.02 26.72
N GLU A 684 -27.15 -18.80 27.79
CA GLU A 684 -27.56 -18.35 29.11
C GLU A 684 -27.14 -16.87 29.21
N PRO A 685 -28.06 -15.96 29.55
CA PRO A 685 -27.68 -14.57 29.70
C PRO A 685 -26.64 -14.53 30.82
N ARG A 686 -25.36 -14.47 30.45
CA ARG A 686 -24.35 -13.93 31.35
C ARG A 686 -24.82 -12.51 31.61
N HIS A 687 -25.32 -12.29 32.83
CA HIS A 687 -25.58 -10.97 33.35
C HIS A 687 -24.35 -10.09 33.05
N ILE A 688 -24.47 -9.26 32.03
CA ILE A 688 -23.60 -8.10 31.86
C ILE A 688 -24.18 -7.09 32.84
N GLY A 689 -23.64 -7.10 34.06
CA GLY A 689 -24.03 -6.20 35.13
C GLY A 689 -23.85 -6.84 36.49
N GLU A 690 -22.60 -6.91 36.94
CA GLU A 690 -22.18 -6.58 38.31
C GLU A 690 -20.65 -6.65 38.37
N ASP A 691 -20.03 -5.47 38.44
CA ASP A 691 -18.69 -5.27 38.97
C ASP A 691 -18.56 -6.01 40.32
N PRO A 692 -17.51 -6.82 40.57
CA PRO A 692 -17.33 -7.43 41.89
C PRO A 692 -16.95 -6.43 43.00
N ASP A 693 -16.78 -5.13 42.71
CA ASP A 693 -16.09 -4.19 43.62
C ASP A 693 -16.84 -2.88 43.98
N VAL A 694 -18.18 -2.85 43.96
CA VAL A 694 -18.92 -1.62 44.36
C VAL A 694 -19.87 -1.79 45.56
N HIS A 695 -19.93 -2.95 46.22
CA HIS A 695 -20.73 -3.11 47.44
C HIS A 695 -19.97 -3.73 48.61
N GLN A 696 -18.96 -3.00 49.12
CA GLN A 696 -18.47 -3.20 50.49
C GLN A 696 -18.10 -1.93 51.26
N GLU A 697 -18.64 -0.76 50.91
CA GLU A 697 -18.28 0.50 51.61
C GLU A 697 -19.47 1.32 52.15
N ASN A 698 -20.63 0.71 52.40
CA ASN A 698 -21.75 1.40 53.07
C ASN A 698 -22.45 0.57 54.15
N ARG A 699 -21.66 -0.09 55.00
CA ARG A 699 -22.16 -0.68 56.25
C ARG A 699 -21.26 -0.41 57.45
N ILE A 700 -20.67 0.79 57.51
CA ILE A 700 -20.14 1.39 58.75
C ILE A 700 -20.39 2.90 58.66
N LYS A 701 -21.45 3.36 59.34
CA LYS A 701 -21.92 4.74 59.63
C LYS A 701 -23.30 5.04 59.06
N GLY A 702 -24.28 5.12 59.95
CA GLY A 702 -25.67 5.49 59.69
C GLY A 702 -26.62 4.61 60.46
#